data_AF-T1JBK6-F1
#
_entry.id   AF-T1JBK6-F1
#
_cell.length_a   1.000
_cell.length_b   1.000
_cell.length_c   1.000
_cell.angle_alpha   90.00
_cell.angle_beta   90.00
_cell.angle_gamma   90.00
#
_symmetry.space_group_name_H-M   'P 1'
#
loop_
_entity.id
_entity.type
_entity.pdbx_description
1 polymer ?
#
loop_
_entity_poly.entity_id
_entity_poly.type
_entity_poly.pdbx_seq_one_letter_code
_entity_poly.pdbx_strand_id
1 'polypeptide(L)'
;MYEKKEKFMNDTLNNFNNTSADVKCIEDVDILDLLDQYENDADQLWGATDDLLHYEIVTFDKIDTPTNPCTSLEKFKMCEEDCVNTKMDNLTCREPNCMTKCLQQQKFTQFTQLRQGLKIFLYQNLSLYIFEYMFLNSTSSPCVNLSVMEDCHKNCYLDQIKLQNLTCQFPFLPKEIDNDEECIANELACNYTAILGEIRIKVNPSFLCNCARECEKTVITTHYNFEKHNTNTTIFYSFSNWIRKLTEYYSYDFIALLCDVGGYLSLYTGLSCTSIVKLLFHDLKKTFQKLLFSVKKNHFEKKVISNISIMLKEKKEVPHLDKIKIIFILLSFSVCCYIISIRVKDYFKFPVYVTIVLVQDRYIQPPTIVFCSENSDMYEKKEKFIMSNHTFHNVKCIEDVDILDLLIQFENDADQLWEATGDLANYEMAVQMGKNFGKKSKTFVPNFGNLSYLDTVFGRCIKVESGSMEYNPVSAIYYMGFFGEGIRCNTHTKIFLMKTEERIDFLTYNIQPHDVAMTIKFSRQTLDRLDTPTNPCTTLEKFKVCEKSCVSTKMEDENIICRLPFLNSTNITMCKTPADAKATRKSYIKVHANTDAIHDCNCDPPCSHTIYTNLIDYCPITKEMDILVLTMYEFDSNIREMLKEELAVPFIKLVCDIGSITGFFLGLSILLCFKLVEKFLNRIKVHL
;
A
#
# COMPACT_ATOMS: atom_id res chain seq x y z
N MET A 1 4.42 -25.75 -6.25
CA MET A 1 5.05 -24.43 -6.51
C MET A 1 6.18 -24.15 -5.52
N TYR A 2 5.98 -24.41 -4.22
CA TYR A 2 7.05 -24.38 -3.19
C TYR A 2 8.24 -25.32 -3.48
N GLU A 3 8.00 -26.58 -3.87
CA GLU A 3 9.09 -27.54 -4.20
C GLU A 3 9.98 -27.12 -5.40
N LYS A 4 9.43 -26.34 -6.35
CA LYS A 4 10.22 -25.82 -7.49
C LYS A 4 11.16 -24.68 -7.08
N LYS A 5 10.80 -23.90 -6.05
CA LYS A 5 11.62 -22.82 -5.49
C LYS A 5 12.78 -23.38 -4.67
N GLU A 6 12.54 -24.44 -3.92
CA GLU A 6 13.57 -25.14 -3.12
C GLU A 6 14.62 -25.82 -4.01
N LYS A 7 14.20 -26.46 -5.11
CA LYS A 7 15.13 -27.06 -6.08
C LYS A 7 16.02 -26.02 -6.77
N PHE A 8 15.45 -24.88 -7.16
CA PHE A 8 16.20 -23.78 -7.79
C PHE A 8 17.24 -23.15 -6.86
N MET A 9 16.92 -22.99 -5.57
CA MET A 9 17.89 -22.46 -4.59
C MET A 9 19.04 -23.44 -4.33
N ASN A 10 18.76 -24.76 -4.27
CA ASN A 10 19.81 -25.77 -4.09
C ASN A 10 20.72 -25.93 -5.32
N ASP A 11 20.16 -25.81 -6.53
CA ASP A 11 20.94 -25.87 -7.78
C ASP A 11 21.82 -24.61 -7.95
N THR A 12 21.37 -23.46 -7.45
CA THR A 12 22.14 -22.20 -7.48
C THR A 12 23.28 -22.20 -6.45
N LEU A 13 23.07 -22.80 -5.26
CA LEU A 13 24.13 -22.93 -4.24
C LEU A 13 25.26 -23.88 -4.67
N ASN A 14 24.93 -24.93 -5.42
CA ASN A 14 25.93 -25.90 -5.88
C ASN A 14 26.80 -25.39 -7.04
N ASN A 15 26.29 -24.46 -7.86
CA ASN A 15 27.05 -23.87 -8.95
C ASN A 15 28.05 -22.79 -8.49
N PHE A 16 27.87 -22.22 -7.29
CA PHE A 16 28.78 -21.20 -6.74
C PHE A 16 30.11 -21.78 -6.23
N ASN A 17 30.19 -23.08 -5.95
CA ASN A 17 31.38 -23.71 -5.38
C ASN A 17 32.41 -24.22 -6.40
N ASN A 18 32.18 -24.08 -7.72
CA ASN A 18 32.96 -24.80 -8.74
C ASN A 18 33.68 -23.95 -9.81
N THR A 19 33.84 -22.63 -9.64
CA THR A 19 34.63 -21.82 -10.59
C THR A 19 35.67 -20.95 -9.91
N SER A 20 36.83 -21.54 -9.67
CA SER A 20 38.10 -20.85 -9.43
C SER A 20 39.09 -21.35 -10.49
N ALA A 21 39.38 -20.54 -11.52
CA ALA A 21 40.62 -20.64 -12.31
C ALA A 21 40.78 -19.40 -13.24
N ASP A 22 41.89 -18.70 -13.01
CA ASP A 22 42.76 -17.96 -13.94
C ASP A 22 42.16 -17.15 -15.11
N VAL A 23 42.27 -15.82 -15.03
CA VAL A 23 42.49 -14.97 -16.22
C VAL A 23 43.55 -13.91 -15.92
N LYS A 24 44.63 -13.96 -16.71
CA LYS A 24 45.76 -13.04 -16.77
C LYS A 24 45.34 -11.66 -17.29
N CYS A 25 45.93 -10.61 -16.72
CA CYS A 25 45.92 -9.26 -17.28
C CYS A 25 46.59 -9.22 -18.66
N ILE A 26 45.95 -8.54 -19.61
CA ILE A 26 46.57 -8.03 -20.84
C ILE A 26 46.30 -6.52 -20.86
N GLU A 27 47.38 -5.75 -20.98
CA GLU A 27 47.40 -4.30 -21.10
C GLU A 27 47.09 -3.86 -22.55
N ASP A 28 46.53 -2.65 -22.64
CA ASP A 28 46.52 -1.69 -23.76
C ASP A 28 45.88 -2.08 -25.11
N VAL A 29 44.65 -1.58 -25.31
CA VAL A 29 44.09 -1.23 -26.63
C VAL A 29 43.40 0.13 -26.53
N ASP A 30 43.79 1.05 -27.41
CA ASP A 30 43.31 2.43 -27.52
C ASP A 30 41.84 2.48 -28.00
N ILE A 31 40.96 3.09 -27.20
CA ILE A 31 39.49 3.10 -27.35
C ILE A 31 38.99 4.24 -28.27
N LEU A 32 39.87 5.11 -28.75
CA LEU A 32 39.49 6.31 -29.50
C LEU A 32 39.09 6.05 -30.97
N ASP A 33 39.50 4.94 -31.57
CA ASP A 33 39.17 4.63 -32.98
C ASP A 33 37.82 3.90 -33.18
N LEU A 34 37.19 3.41 -32.10
CA LEU A 34 35.90 2.70 -32.15
C LEU A 34 34.68 3.61 -31.93
N LEU A 35 34.89 4.83 -31.44
CA LEU A 35 33.81 5.76 -31.10
C LEU A 35 33.31 6.56 -32.31
N ASP A 36 34.15 6.85 -33.30
CA ASP A 36 33.76 7.57 -34.53
C ASP A 36 32.90 6.71 -35.48
N GLN A 37 32.91 5.39 -35.31
CA GLN A 37 32.15 4.47 -36.18
C GLN A 37 30.71 4.26 -35.69
N TYR A 38 30.41 4.52 -34.41
CA TYR A 38 29.07 4.32 -33.84
C TYR A 38 28.15 5.55 -33.91
N GLU A 39 28.72 6.75 -34.09
CA GLU A 39 27.92 8.00 -34.18
C GLU A 39 27.15 8.09 -35.52
N ASN A 40 27.63 7.43 -36.57
CA ASN A 40 26.99 7.45 -37.89
C ASN A 40 25.82 6.44 -38.06
N ASP A 41 25.75 5.40 -37.23
CA ASP A 41 24.69 4.37 -37.31
C ASP A 41 23.46 4.73 -36.47
N ALA A 42 23.60 5.64 -35.49
CA ALA A 42 22.49 6.11 -34.65
C ALA A 42 21.50 7.00 -35.42
N ASP A 43 21.96 7.78 -36.39
CA ASP A 43 21.11 8.67 -37.19
C ASP A 43 20.20 7.92 -38.18
N GLN A 44 20.50 6.67 -38.54
CA GLN A 44 19.64 5.85 -39.41
C GLN A 44 18.51 5.15 -38.66
N LEU A 45 18.59 4.97 -37.34
CA LEU A 45 17.56 4.26 -36.56
C LEU A 45 16.42 5.17 -36.06
N TRP A 46 16.63 6.49 -36.02
CA TRP A 46 15.64 7.45 -35.50
C TRP A 46 14.52 7.81 -36.49
N GLY A 47 14.57 7.32 -37.73
CA GLY A 47 13.54 7.55 -38.74
C GLY A 47 12.37 6.55 -38.75
N ALA A 48 12.32 5.59 -37.81
CA ALA A 48 11.40 4.44 -37.91
C ALA A 48 10.40 4.26 -36.75
N THR A 49 10.28 5.21 -35.82
CA THR A 49 9.43 5.06 -34.61
C THR A 49 8.33 6.13 -34.44
N ASP A 50 7.90 6.79 -35.52
CA ASP A 50 6.90 7.87 -35.46
C ASP A 50 5.42 7.43 -35.43
N ASP A 51 5.10 6.13 -35.46
CA ASP A 51 3.70 5.68 -35.63
C ASP A 51 2.95 5.22 -34.36
N LEU A 52 3.55 5.23 -33.17
CA LEU A 52 2.87 4.76 -31.95
C LEU A 52 3.30 5.55 -30.70
N LEU A 53 2.78 6.76 -30.53
CA LEU A 53 2.46 7.43 -29.24
C LEU A 53 2.03 8.88 -29.51
N HIS A 54 0.73 9.17 -29.48
CA HIS A 54 0.24 10.53 -29.35
C HIS A 54 0.35 10.97 -27.88
N TYR A 55 1.45 11.63 -27.54
CA TYR A 55 1.49 12.64 -26.48
C TYR A 55 2.26 13.86 -27.00
N GLU A 56 1.58 14.99 -26.92
CA GLU A 56 2.04 16.32 -27.33
C GLU A 56 3.23 16.73 -26.44
N ILE A 57 4.46 16.56 -26.94
CA ILE A 57 5.62 17.25 -26.37
C ILE A 57 5.53 18.69 -26.84
N VAL A 58 5.30 19.61 -25.91
CA VAL A 58 5.44 21.05 -26.15
C VAL A 58 6.90 21.34 -26.49
N THR A 59 7.20 21.41 -27.79
CA THR A 59 8.48 21.90 -28.30
C THR A 59 8.53 23.42 -28.14
N PHE A 60 9.48 23.93 -27.34
CA PHE A 60 9.79 25.36 -27.34
C PHE A 60 10.57 25.69 -28.61
N ASP A 61 9.99 26.56 -29.44
CA ASP A 61 10.62 27.05 -30.66
C ASP A 61 11.97 27.75 -30.38
N LYS A 62 12.86 27.52 -31.32
CA LYS A 62 14.19 28.12 -31.50
C LYS A 62 14.11 29.65 -31.38
N ILE A 63 14.72 30.22 -30.34
CA ILE A 63 15.12 31.63 -30.35
C ILE A 63 16.52 31.68 -30.97
N ASP A 64 16.61 32.20 -32.19
CA ASP A 64 17.88 32.53 -32.83
C ASP A 64 18.57 33.66 -32.05
N THR A 65 19.74 33.36 -31.47
CA THR A 65 20.69 34.40 -31.05
C THR A 65 22.01 34.22 -31.78
N PRO A 66 22.63 35.31 -32.27
CA PRO A 66 23.74 35.25 -33.19
C PRO A 66 25.05 34.85 -32.50
N THR A 67 25.87 34.17 -33.29
CA THR A 67 27.25 33.77 -33.03
C THR A 67 28.13 34.95 -32.62
N ASN A 68 28.80 34.82 -31.46
CA ASN A 68 30.15 35.36 -31.28
C ASN A 68 30.89 34.67 -30.11
N PRO A 69 32.19 34.35 -30.26
CA PRO A 69 32.95 33.61 -29.27
C PRO A 69 33.59 34.58 -28.26
N CYS A 70 33.47 34.28 -26.97
CA CYS A 70 34.31 34.88 -25.93
C CYS A 70 34.83 33.79 -25.01
N THR A 71 36.02 33.33 -25.37
CA THR A 71 36.96 32.57 -24.55
C THR A 71 37.54 33.46 -23.46
N SER A 72 37.44 33.04 -22.20
CA SER A 72 38.47 33.10 -21.13
C SER A 72 37.83 33.10 -19.73
N LEU A 73 38.22 32.12 -18.92
CA LEU A 73 37.78 31.84 -17.56
C LEU A 73 38.33 32.87 -16.53
N GLU A 74 39.21 33.79 -16.94
CA GLU A 74 39.91 34.73 -16.05
C GLU A 74 39.11 36.00 -15.70
N LYS A 75 38.07 36.35 -16.46
CA LYS A 75 37.21 37.52 -16.11
C LYS A 75 36.10 37.21 -15.09
N PHE A 76 35.87 35.93 -14.76
CA PHE A 76 34.84 35.55 -13.79
C PHE A 76 35.29 35.68 -12.33
N LYS A 77 36.59 35.48 -12.05
CA LYS A 77 37.16 35.61 -10.69
C LYS A 77 37.17 37.05 -10.16
N MET A 78 37.21 38.07 -11.02
CA MET A 78 37.18 39.47 -10.60
C MET A 78 35.81 39.94 -10.09
N CYS A 79 34.70 39.38 -10.56
CA CYS A 79 33.36 39.76 -10.04
C CYS A 79 33.05 39.15 -8.67
N GLU A 80 33.70 38.05 -8.31
CA GLU A 80 33.47 37.34 -7.04
C GLU A 80 34.22 38.02 -5.89
N GLU A 81 35.41 38.59 -6.14
CA GLU A 81 36.19 39.30 -5.12
C GLU A 81 35.66 40.71 -4.78
N ASP A 82 34.99 41.39 -5.72
CA ASP A 82 34.40 42.72 -5.47
C ASP A 82 33.06 42.67 -4.72
N CYS A 83 32.29 41.59 -4.83
CA CYS A 83 31.02 41.44 -4.10
C CYS A 83 31.21 41.05 -2.61
N VAL A 84 32.30 40.35 -2.27
CA VAL A 84 32.51 39.84 -0.90
C VAL A 84 33.12 40.90 0.04
N ASN A 85 33.78 41.93 -0.49
CA ASN A 85 34.51 42.91 0.33
C ASN A 85 33.83 44.27 0.53
N THR A 86 32.62 44.48 0.01
CA THR A 86 31.94 45.78 0.14
C THR A 86 30.81 45.69 1.18
N LYS A 87 30.97 46.35 2.33
CA LYS A 87 29.90 46.57 3.31
C LYS A 87 28.69 47.19 2.59
N MET A 88 27.58 46.47 2.60
CA MET A 88 26.28 46.92 2.13
C MET A 88 25.75 48.05 3.01
N ASP A 89 26.08 49.29 2.67
CA ASP A 89 25.27 50.45 3.00
C ASP A 89 25.22 51.34 1.75
N ASN A 90 24.06 51.35 1.07
CA ASN A 90 23.67 52.21 -0.05
C ASN A 90 24.31 51.96 -1.45
N LEU A 91 23.98 50.82 -2.08
CA LEU A 91 24.05 50.70 -3.53
C LEU A 91 22.65 50.40 -4.10
N THR A 92 22.02 51.44 -4.65
CA THR A 92 20.88 51.28 -5.58
C THR A 92 21.42 50.75 -6.91
N CYS A 93 21.21 49.47 -7.21
CA CYS A 93 21.46 48.91 -8.54
C CYS A 93 20.56 49.61 -9.57
N ARG A 94 21.15 50.49 -10.40
CA ARG A 94 20.45 51.25 -11.44
C ARG A 94 20.73 50.78 -12.87
N GLU A 95 21.38 49.64 -13.05
CA GLU A 95 21.63 49.09 -14.39
C GLU A 95 20.67 47.95 -14.76
N PRO A 96 19.87 48.09 -15.83
CA PRO A 96 18.90 47.07 -16.27
C PRO A 96 19.56 45.76 -16.75
N ASN A 97 20.87 45.75 -16.99
CA ASN A 97 21.61 44.56 -17.42
C ASN A 97 22.07 43.64 -16.27
N CYS A 98 22.02 44.10 -15.02
CA CYS A 98 22.38 43.27 -13.87
C CYS A 98 21.31 42.21 -13.56
N MET A 99 20.04 42.57 -13.78
CA MET A 99 18.87 41.72 -13.56
C MET A 99 18.79 40.57 -14.57
N THR A 100 19.10 40.83 -15.84
CA THR A 100 19.17 39.80 -16.89
C THR A 100 20.31 38.80 -16.62
N LYS A 101 21.46 39.27 -16.12
CA LYS A 101 22.58 38.42 -15.72
C LYS A 101 22.26 37.58 -14.49
N CYS A 102 21.59 38.14 -13.48
CA CYS A 102 21.12 37.36 -12.32
C CYS A 102 20.08 36.29 -12.71
N LEU A 103 19.11 36.63 -13.56
CA LEU A 103 18.12 35.66 -14.07
C LEU A 103 18.75 34.56 -14.93
N GLN A 104 19.74 34.90 -15.76
CA GLN A 104 20.51 33.92 -16.53
C GLN A 104 21.38 33.03 -15.62
N GLN A 105 21.98 33.61 -14.59
CA GLN A 105 22.77 32.86 -13.61
C GLN A 105 21.89 31.93 -12.78
N GLN A 106 20.70 32.37 -12.37
CA GLN A 106 19.72 31.55 -11.67
C GLN A 106 19.19 30.40 -12.54
N LYS A 107 18.93 30.67 -13.84
CA LYS A 107 18.58 29.63 -14.82
C LYS A 107 19.74 28.65 -15.06
N PHE A 108 20.98 29.13 -15.13
CA PHE A 108 22.16 28.29 -15.31
C PHE A 108 22.45 27.44 -14.07
N THR A 109 22.28 27.98 -12.87
CA THR A 109 22.39 27.23 -11.61
C THR A 109 21.29 26.18 -11.50
N GLN A 110 20.04 26.51 -11.85
CA GLN A 110 18.94 25.54 -11.92
C GLN A 110 19.21 24.43 -12.95
N PHE A 111 19.71 24.78 -14.13
CA PHE A 111 20.06 23.80 -15.18
C PHE A 111 21.27 22.93 -14.80
N THR A 112 22.24 23.50 -14.09
CA THR A 112 23.42 22.76 -13.59
C THR A 112 23.05 21.86 -12.42
N GLN A 113 22.14 22.28 -11.53
CA GLN A 113 21.55 21.45 -10.49
C GLN A 113 20.70 20.32 -11.09
N LEU A 114 19.95 20.59 -12.18
CA LEU A 114 19.22 19.56 -12.92
C LEU A 114 20.18 18.55 -13.56
N ARG A 115 21.29 19.01 -14.15
CA ARG A 115 22.32 18.18 -14.80
C ARG A 115 23.15 17.38 -13.79
N GLN A 116 23.44 17.95 -12.62
CA GLN A 116 24.10 17.25 -11.51
C GLN A 116 23.15 16.23 -10.86
N GLY A 117 21.87 16.57 -10.70
CA GLY A 117 20.81 15.63 -10.33
C GLY A 117 20.73 14.46 -11.31
N LEU A 118 20.66 14.75 -12.62
CA LEU A 118 20.64 13.75 -13.70
C LEU A 118 21.89 12.86 -13.73
N LYS A 119 23.08 13.38 -13.39
CA LYS A 119 24.29 12.56 -13.26
C LYS A 119 24.26 11.59 -12.08
N ILE A 120 23.56 11.92 -10.99
CA ILE A 120 23.36 11.04 -9.83
C ILE A 120 22.40 9.87 -10.20
N PHE A 121 21.52 10.06 -11.20
CA PHE A 121 20.58 9.03 -11.67
C PHE A 121 21.16 8.01 -12.68
N LEU A 122 22.43 8.13 -13.08
CA LEU A 122 23.02 7.30 -14.15
C LEU A 122 23.27 5.81 -13.81
N TYR A 123 22.90 5.34 -12.62
CA TYR A 123 23.23 3.98 -12.14
C TYR A 123 22.07 3.26 -11.43
N GLN A 124 20.85 3.38 -11.95
CA GLN A 124 19.68 2.81 -11.26
C GLN A 124 18.79 2.01 -12.20
N ASN A 125 18.39 0.82 -11.74
CA ASN A 125 17.31 0.06 -12.34
C ASN A 125 16.00 0.60 -11.74
N LEU A 126 15.20 1.32 -12.55
CA LEU A 126 13.90 1.81 -12.10
C LEU A 126 12.84 0.74 -12.32
N SER A 127 12.14 0.41 -11.25
CA SER A 127 11.06 -0.57 -11.19
C SER A 127 9.73 0.14 -10.96
N LEU A 128 8.78 0.00 -11.86
CA LEU A 128 7.47 0.67 -11.77
C LEU A 128 6.37 -0.31 -11.36
N TYR A 129 5.53 0.11 -10.42
CA TYR A 129 4.26 -0.53 -10.06
C TYR A 129 3.12 0.44 -10.35
N ILE A 130 2.11 -0.04 -11.06
CA ILE A 130 0.96 0.78 -11.44
C ILE A 130 -0.28 0.20 -10.75
N PHE A 131 -0.91 1.04 -9.94
CA PHE A 131 -2.19 0.78 -9.29
C PHE A 131 -3.25 1.70 -9.90
N GLU A 132 -4.28 1.13 -10.49
CA GLU A 132 -5.44 1.85 -10.97
C GLU A 132 -6.60 1.66 -9.99
N TYR A 133 -7.13 2.76 -9.48
CA TYR A 133 -8.32 2.79 -8.63
C TYR A 133 -9.47 3.42 -9.40
N MET A 134 -10.58 2.71 -9.53
CA MET A 134 -11.82 3.22 -10.11
C MET A 134 -12.87 3.31 -8.99
N PHE A 135 -13.11 4.52 -8.51
CA PHE A 135 -14.05 4.81 -7.44
C PHE A 135 -15.46 5.03 -7.99
N LEU A 136 -16.46 4.55 -7.23
CA LEU A 136 -17.85 4.70 -7.57
C LEU A 136 -18.35 6.05 -7.07
N ASN A 137 -18.91 6.87 -7.96
CA ASN A 137 -19.53 8.12 -7.55
C ASN A 137 -20.81 7.83 -6.76
N SER A 138 -20.76 8.02 -5.45
CA SER A 138 -21.87 7.74 -4.52
C SER A 138 -22.20 8.97 -3.68
N THR A 139 -23.39 8.99 -3.09
CA THR A 139 -23.81 10.11 -2.22
C THR A 139 -22.99 10.17 -0.92
N SER A 140 -22.52 9.04 -0.41
CA SER A 140 -21.70 8.96 0.80
C SER A 140 -20.21 9.22 0.56
N SER A 141 -19.74 9.01 -0.66
CA SER A 141 -18.33 9.17 -1.05
C SER A 141 -18.28 9.65 -2.49
N PRO A 142 -18.60 10.94 -2.74
CA PRO A 142 -18.64 11.49 -4.07
C PRO A 142 -17.23 11.46 -4.67
N CYS A 143 -17.16 11.20 -5.97
CA CYS A 143 -15.94 11.37 -6.73
C CYS A 143 -16.22 12.25 -7.95
N VAL A 144 -15.19 12.92 -8.44
CA VAL A 144 -15.25 13.79 -9.63
C VAL A 144 -14.10 13.43 -10.58
N ASN A 145 -14.14 13.93 -11.81
CA ASN A 145 -13.00 13.80 -12.73
C ASN A 145 -11.79 14.61 -12.23
N LEU A 146 -10.60 14.26 -12.72
CA LEU A 146 -9.33 14.89 -12.33
C LEU A 146 -9.39 16.43 -12.36
N SER A 147 -9.86 17.00 -13.46
CA SER A 147 -9.93 18.46 -13.66
C SER A 147 -10.77 19.18 -12.60
N VAL A 148 -11.95 18.65 -12.22
CA VAL A 148 -12.79 19.29 -11.18
C VAL A 148 -12.17 19.15 -9.79
N MET A 149 -11.49 18.03 -9.52
CA MET A 149 -10.76 17.82 -8.27
C MET A 149 -9.56 18.76 -8.16
N GLU A 150 -8.79 18.92 -9.23
CA GLU A 150 -7.66 19.87 -9.32
C GLU A 150 -8.12 21.32 -9.15
N ASP A 151 -9.23 21.71 -9.77
CA ASP A 151 -9.82 23.05 -9.61
C ASP A 151 -10.26 23.28 -8.15
N CYS A 152 -10.89 22.29 -7.52
CA CYS A 152 -11.24 22.37 -6.10
C CYS A 152 -9.99 22.51 -5.21
N HIS A 153 -8.95 21.71 -5.47
CA HIS A 153 -7.70 21.76 -4.74
C HIS A 153 -7.01 23.13 -4.89
N LYS A 154 -6.94 23.64 -6.12
CA LYS A 154 -6.41 24.97 -6.43
C LYS A 154 -7.16 26.05 -5.66
N ASN A 155 -8.49 26.07 -5.73
CA ASN A 155 -9.30 27.05 -5.01
C ASN A 155 -9.12 26.95 -3.48
N CYS A 156 -9.05 25.73 -2.95
CA CYS A 156 -8.75 25.49 -1.55
C CYS A 156 -7.42 26.11 -1.12
N TYR A 157 -6.35 25.92 -1.91
CA TYR A 157 -5.07 26.56 -1.63
C TYR A 157 -5.15 28.09 -1.75
N LEU A 158 -5.83 28.63 -2.77
CA LEU A 158 -6.00 30.08 -2.93
C LEU A 158 -6.75 30.71 -1.76
N ASP A 159 -7.79 30.06 -1.25
CA ASP A 159 -8.52 30.54 -0.08
C ASP A 159 -7.64 30.55 1.17
N GLN A 160 -6.79 29.53 1.35
CA GLN A 160 -5.82 29.49 2.46
C GLN A 160 -4.72 30.55 2.32
N ILE A 161 -4.31 30.87 1.10
CA ILE A 161 -3.37 31.96 0.81
C ILE A 161 -4.00 33.32 1.14
N LYS A 162 -5.26 33.55 0.75
CA LYS A 162 -6.00 34.80 1.05
C LYS A 162 -6.08 35.07 2.55
N LEU A 163 -6.28 34.02 3.35
CA LEU A 163 -6.32 34.13 4.82
C LEU A 163 -5.01 34.62 5.44
N GLN A 164 -3.88 34.55 4.72
CA GLN A 164 -2.59 35.04 5.19
C GLN A 164 -2.38 36.55 4.97
N ASN A 165 -3.31 37.27 4.33
CA ASN A 165 -3.24 38.71 4.04
C ASN A 165 -1.89 39.15 3.44
N LEU A 166 -1.43 38.45 2.40
CA LEU A 166 -0.17 38.73 1.74
C LEU A 166 -0.28 40.02 0.92
N THR A 167 0.77 40.84 0.94
CA THR A 167 0.78 42.18 0.32
C THR A 167 1.21 42.19 -1.15
N CYS A 168 1.62 41.05 -1.69
CA CYS A 168 2.05 40.89 -3.08
C CYS A 168 1.60 39.53 -3.59
N GLN A 169 1.51 39.34 -4.92
CA GLN A 169 1.12 38.06 -5.53
C GLN A 169 2.20 37.54 -6.49
N PHE A 170 2.42 36.22 -6.52
CA PHE A 170 3.27 35.59 -7.53
C PHE A 170 2.60 35.58 -8.91
N PRO A 171 3.34 35.80 -10.01
CA PRO A 171 2.76 35.94 -11.34
C PRO A 171 2.15 34.64 -11.91
N PHE A 172 2.47 33.47 -11.32
CA PHE A 172 1.90 32.19 -11.72
C PHE A 172 0.60 31.84 -10.97
N LEU A 173 0.23 32.60 -9.94
CA LEU A 173 -1.07 32.45 -9.30
C LEU A 173 -2.14 33.19 -10.12
N PRO A 174 -3.40 32.73 -10.13
CA PRO A 174 -4.47 33.43 -10.84
C PRO A 174 -4.64 34.85 -10.30
N LYS A 175 -4.62 35.85 -11.18
CA LYS A 175 -4.88 37.25 -10.81
C LYS A 175 -6.35 37.36 -10.36
N GLU A 176 -6.57 37.33 -9.05
CA GLU A 176 -7.90 37.54 -8.45
C GLU A 176 -8.01 38.90 -7.75
N ILE A 177 -6.88 39.58 -7.51
CA ILE A 177 -6.83 40.86 -6.81
C ILE A 177 -6.20 41.89 -7.75
N ASP A 178 -7.03 42.80 -8.27
CA ASP A 178 -6.63 43.80 -9.28
C ASP A 178 -5.60 44.85 -8.78
N ASN A 179 -5.18 44.80 -7.51
CA ASN A 179 -4.35 45.83 -6.87
C ASN A 179 -3.06 45.32 -6.20
N ASP A 180 -2.73 44.04 -6.30
CA ASP A 180 -1.51 43.53 -5.66
C ASP A 180 -0.29 43.76 -6.56
N GLU A 181 0.72 44.44 -6.04
CA GLU A 181 2.02 44.53 -6.70
C GLU A 181 2.60 43.11 -6.88
N GLU A 182 3.17 42.82 -8.06
CA GLU A 182 3.82 41.53 -8.30
C GLU A 182 4.98 41.37 -7.32
N CYS A 183 5.12 40.19 -6.68
CA CYS A 183 6.25 39.92 -5.78
C CYS A 183 7.57 39.87 -6.58
N ILE A 184 8.19 41.02 -6.86
CA ILE A 184 9.46 41.10 -7.59
C ILE A 184 10.62 40.82 -6.61
N ALA A 185 11.14 39.59 -6.65
CA ALA A 185 12.45 39.13 -6.17
C ALA A 185 13.06 39.87 -4.94
N ASN A 186 12.25 40.07 -3.90
CA ASN A 186 12.64 40.74 -2.66
C ASN A 186 12.35 39.83 -1.45
N GLU A 187 12.63 40.32 -0.24
CA GLU A 187 12.37 39.60 1.02
C GLU A 187 10.90 39.14 1.15
N LEU A 188 9.95 39.90 0.58
CA LEU A 188 8.53 39.54 0.55
C LEU A 188 8.29 38.27 -0.27
N ALA A 189 8.97 38.11 -1.41
CA ALA A 189 8.88 36.89 -2.22
C ALA A 189 9.37 35.66 -1.44
N CYS A 190 10.49 35.77 -0.69
CA CYS A 190 10.99 34.69 0.16
C CYS A 190 10.00 34.32 1.28
N ASN A 191 9.43 35.33 1.95
CA ASN A 191 8.42 35.09 2.99
C ASN A 191 7.16 34.44 2.40
N TYR A 192 6.72 34.90 1.22
CA TYR A 192 5.59 34.32 0.50
C TYR A 192 5.85 32.85 0.15
N THR A 193 7.03 32.50 -0.39
CA THR A 193 7.38 31.11 -0.69
C THR A 193 7.39 30.23 0.56
N ALA A 194 7.90 30.74 1.69
CA ALA A 194 7.86 30.01 2.96
C ALA A 194 6.41 29.76 3.42
N ILE A 195 5.54 30.75 3.30
CA ILE A 195 4.11 30.64 3.63
C ILE A 195 3.41 29.65 2.69
N LEU A 196 3.70 29.66 1.39
CA LEU A 196 3.18 28.65 0.45
C LEU A 196 3.65 27.25 0.83
N GLY A 197 4.90 27.09 1.24
CA GLY A 197 5.42 25.83 1.76
C GLY A 197 4.65 25.36 2.99
N GLU A 198 4.41 26.25 3.96
CA GLU A 198 3.60 25.94 5.14
C GLU A 198 2.16 25.55 4.78
N ILE A 199 1.53 26.29 3.88
CA ILE A 199 0.17 25.99 3.39
C ILE A 199 0.15 24.61 2.74
N ARG A 200 1.09 24.31 1.85
CA ARG A 200 1.18 23.01 1.18
C ARG A 200 1.31 21.83 2.16
N ILE A 201 2.02 22.04 3.27
CA ILE A 201 2.27 21.02 4.32
C ILE A 201 1.07 20.86 5.27
N LYS A 202 0.38 21.97 5.60
CA LYS A 202 -0.70 21.97 6.59
C LYS A 202 -2.08 21.71 5.96
N VAL A 203 -2.27 22.06 4.70
CA VAL A 203 -3.57 22.01 4.04
C VAL A 203 -3.72 20.71 3.28
N ASN A 204 -4.69 19.90 3.71
CA ASN A 204 -5.21 18.79 2.92
C ASN A 204 -6.55 19.19 2.31
N PRO A 205 -6.63 19.44 0.98
CA PRO A 205 -7.86 19.91 0.35
C PRO A 205 -9.07 18.98 0.51
N SER A 206 -8.84 17.66 0.58
CA SER A 206 -9.91 16.68 0.75
C SER A 206 -10.62 16.82 2.11
N PHE A 207 -9.88 17.18 3.17
CA PHE A 207 -10.44 17.30 4.51
C PHE A 207 -10.80 18.73 4.92
N LEU A 208 -10.01 19.72 4.50
CA LEU A 208 -10.23 21.12 4.89
C LEU A 208 -11.34 21.76 4.05
N CYS A 209 -11.35 21.50 2.75
CA CYS A 209 -12.27 22.11 1.79
C CYS A 209 -13.34 21.14 1.28
N ASN A 210 -13.38 19.90 1.81
CA ASN A 210 -14.27 18.83 1.38
C ASN A 210 -14.19 18.55 -0.13
N CYS A 211 -13.00 18.70 -0.73
CA CYS A 211 -12.83 18.37 -2.14
C CYS A 211 -13.07 16.88 -2.35
N ALA A 212 -13.98 16.56 -3.27
CA ALA A 212 -14.27 15.18 -3.66
C ALA A 212 -13.01 14.51 -4.22
N ARG A 213 -12.87 13.22 -3.98
CA ARG A 213 -11.76 12.41 -4.54
C ARG A 213 -11.90 12.27 -6.06
N GLU A 214 -10.81 11.95 -6.73
CA GLU A 214 -10.82 11.57 -8.13
C GLU A 214 -11.59 10.25 -8.34
N CYS A 215 -12.37 10.11 -9.42
CA CYS A 215 -13.05 8.85 -9.74
C CYS A 215 -12.11 7.78 -10.33
N GLU A 216 -11.08 8.17 -11.07
CA GLU A 216 -10.11 7.25 -11.67
C GLU A 216 -8.72 7.70 -11.26
N LYS A 217 -8.07 7.00 -10.34
CA LYS A 217 -6.76 7.39 -9.80
C LYS A 217 -5.72 6.36 -10.18
N THR A 218 -4.67 6.80 -10.86
CA THR A 218 -3.49 5.98 -11.13
C THR A 218 -2.37 6.35 -10.16
N VAL A 219 -1.96 5.40 -9.32
CA VAL A 219 -0.79 5.55 -8.45
C VAL A 219 0.36 4.77 -9.06
N ILE A 220 1.43 5.49 -9.38
CA ILE A 220 2.67 4.91 -9.87
C ILE A 220 3.65 4.91 -8.70
N THR A 221 3.99 3.73 -8.21
CA THR A 221 5.03 3.57 -7.21
C THR A 221 6.31 3.18 -7.93
N THR A 222 7.36 3.96 -7.72
CA THR A 222 8.69 3.67 -8.25
C THR A 222 9.54 2.98 -7.19
N HIS A 223 10.39 2.06 -7.63
CA HIS A 223 11.37 1.36 -6.82
C HIS A 223 12.74 1.47 -7.48
N TYR A 224 13.74 1.86 -6.72
CA TYR A 224 15.09 2.00 -7.22
C TYR A 224 15.94 0.81 -6.77
N ASN A 225 16.36 -0.01 -7.73
CA ASN A 225 17.36 -1.04 -7.45
C ASN A 225 18.75 -0.51 -7.81
N PHE A 226 19.61 -0.38 -6.80
CA PHE A 226 21.00 0.01 -6.94
C PHE A 226 21.83 -1.22 -7.31
N GLU A 227 21.85 -1.57 -8.59
CA GLU A 227 22.87 -2.46 -9.11
C GLU A 227 24.03 -1.62 -9.60
N LYS A 228 25.24 -1.89 -9.06
CA LYS A 228 26.48 -1.25 -9.49
C LYS A 228 26.85 -1.75 -10.88
N HIS A 229 26.19 -1.22 -11.91
CA HIS A 229 26.56 -1.45 -13.30
C HIS A 229 27.63 -0.45 -13.71
N ASN A 230 28.68 -0.94 -14.39
CA ASN A 230 29.78 -0.11 -14.90
C ASN A 230 29.39 0.72 -16.14
N THR A 231 28.10 0.78 -16.49
CA THR A 231 27.61 1.45 -17.69
C THR A 231 26.77 2.68 -17.32
N ASN A 232 26.94 3.78 -18.05
CA ASN A 232 26.19 5.04 -17.88
C ASN A 232 24.71 4.94 -18.33
N THR A 233 24.12 3.75 -18.29
CA THR A 233 22.79 3.45 -18.85
C THR A 233 21.81 3.23 -17.71
N THR A 234 20.83 4.12 -17.57
CA THR A 234 19.66 3.90 -16.71
C THR A 234 18.70 2.97 -17.44
N ILE A 235 18.43 1.79 -16.87
CA ILE A 235 17.51 0.82 -17.47
C ILE A 235 16.18 0.87 -16.71
N PHE A 236 15.10 1.07 -17.46
CA PHE A 236 13.74 1.03 -16.94
C PHE A 236 13.20 -0.39 -17.10
N TYR A 237 12.92 -1.05 -15.97
CA TYR A 237 12.27 -2.35 -15.96
C TYR A 237 10.87 -2.18 -15.37
N SER A 238 9.86 -2.74 -16.04
CA SER A 238 8.60 -3.00 -15.33
C SER A 238 8.87 -4.12 -14.35
N PHE A 239 8.81 -3.87 -13.03
CA PHE A 239 9.04 -4.93 -12.03
C PHE A 239 8.01 -6.05 -12.16
N SER A 240 6.83 -5.67 -12.64
CA SER A 240 5.72 -6.57 -12.82
C SER A 240 5.07 -6.29 -14.18
N ASN A 241 4.70 -7.35 -14.91
CA ASN A 241 3.95 -7.23 -16.16
C ASN A 241 2.45 -7.10 -15.93
N TRP A 242 2.03 -6.78 -14.70
CA TRP A 242 0.62 -6.67 -14.34
C TRP A 242 0.31 -5.27 -13.78
N ILE A 243 -0.82 -4.72 -14.23
CA ILE A 243 -1.41 -3.51 -13.66
C ILE A 243 -2.43 -3.96 -12.64
N ARG A 244 -2.34 -3.47 -11.41
CA ARG A 244 -3.34 -3.78 -10.38
C ARG A 244 -4.52 -2.83 -10.54
N LYS A 245 -5.66 -3.34 -10.99
CA LYS A 245 -6.89 -2.55 -11.10
C LYS A 245 -7.89 -2.92 -10.02
N LEU A 246 -8.33 -1.93 -9.25
CA LEU A 246 -9.32 -2.05 -8.19
C LEU A 246 -10.52 -1.15 -8.53
N THR A 247 -11.67 -1.76 -8.76
CA THR A 247 -12.90 -1.05 -9.11
C THR A 247 -13.94 -1.22 -8.03
N GLU A 248 -14.50 -0.11 -7.55
CA GLU A 248 -15.63 -0.10 -6.64
C GLU A 248 -16.93 -0.40 -7.42
N TYR A 249 -17.74 -1.31 -6.88
CA TYR A 249 -19.06 -1.67 -7.42
C TYR A 249 -20.12 -1.52 -6.33
N TYR A 250 -21.37 -1.31 -6.74
CA TYR A 250 -22.49 -1.44 -5.82
C TYR A 250 -22.53 -2.89 -5.31
N SER A 251 -22.45 -3.07 -4.00
CA SER A 251 -22.56 -4.38 -3.36
C SER A 251 -23.91 -5.05 -3.62
N TYR A 252 -24.92 -4.28 -4.00
CA TYR A 252 -26.27 -4.72 -4.28
C TYR A 252 -26.75 -4.14 -5.62
N ASP A 253 -26.71 -4.97 -6.67
CA ASP A 253 -27.11 -4.55 -8.01
C ASP A 253 -28.63 -4.63 -8.23
N PHE A 254 -29.10 -4.08 -9.34
CA PHE A 254 -30.51 -4.11 -9.72
C PHE A 254 -31.03 -5.55 -9.93
N ILE A 255 -30.17 -6.49 -10.32
CA ILE A 255 -30.55 -7.89 -10.54
C ILE A 255 -30.82 -8.54 -9.18
N ALA A 256 -29.94 -8.35 -8.19
CA ALA A 256 -30.12 -8.77 -6.81
C ALA A 256 -31.40 -8.17 -6.22
N LEU A 257 -31.65 -6.88 -6.46
CA LEU A 257 -32.92 -6.23 -6.08
C LEU A 257 -34.14 -6.93 -6.72
N LEU A 258 -34.10 -7.20 -8.02
CA LEU A 258 -35.21 -7.89 -8.71
C LEU A 258 -35.39 -9.33 -8.21
N CYS A 259 -34.30 -10.04 -7.94
CA CYS A 259 -34.33 -11.38 -7.37
C CYS A 259 -34.97 -11.38 -5.98
N ASP A 260 -34.60 -10.42 -5.12
CA ASP A 260 -35.17 -10.28 -3.80
C ASP A 260 -36.63 -9.85 -3.85
N VAL A 261 -36.98 -8.86 -4.69
CA VAL A 261 -38.37 -8.45 -4.91
C VAL A 261 -39.21 -9.62 -5.45
N GLY A 262 -38.68 -10.39 -6.39
CA GLY A 262 -39.34 -11.60 -6.91
C GLY A 262 -39.50 -12.68 -5.85
N GLY A 263 -38.47 -12.88 -5.02
CA GLY A 263 -38.50 -13.76 -3.85
C GLY A 263 -39.58 -13.34 -2.86
N TYR A 264 -39.61 -12.06 -2.48
CA TYR A 264 -40.63 -11.50 -1.59
C TYR A 264 -42.04 -11.57 -2.18
N LEU A 265 -42.22 -11.20 -3.45
CA LEU A 265 -43.51 -11.29 -4.11
C LEU A 265 -44.01 -12.73 -4.14
N SER A 266 -43.16 -13.70 -4.51
CA SER A 266 -43.56 -15.11 -4.50
C SER A 266 -43.88 -15.61 -3.08
N LEU A 267 -43.09 -15.21 -2.08
CA LEU A 267 -43.28 -15.54 -0.67
C LEU A 267 -44.57 -14.97 -0.07
N TYR A 268 -44.93 -13.73 -0.41
CA TYR A 268 -46.10 -13.06 0.17
C TYR A 268 -47.37 -13.31 -0.63
N THR A 269 -47.31 -13.23 -1.96
CA THR A 269 -48.49 -13.33 -2.83
C THR A 269 -48.83 -14.76 -3.24
N GLY A 270 -47.86 -15.69 -3.16
CA GLY A 270 -48.04 -17.06 -3.66
C GLY A 270 -48.13 -17.13 -5.19
N LEU A 271 -47.66 -16.09 -5.90
CA LEU A 271 -47.51 -16.11 -7.35
C LEU A 271 -46.46 -17.14 -7.76
N SER A 272 -46.90 -18.38 -8.00
CA SER A 272 -46.07 -19.45 -8.55
C SER A 272 -45.88 -19.31 -10.06
N CYS A 273 -44.89 -20.01 -10.59
CA CYS A 273 -44.74 -20.20 -12.04
C CYS A 273 -46.05 -20.75 -12.66
N THR A 274 -46.76 -21.63 -11.94
CA THR A 274 -48.05 -22.17 -12.41
C THR A 274 -49.14 -21.10 -12.50
N SER A 275 -49.13 -20.10 -11.62
CA SER A 275 -50.05 -18.95 -11.66
C SER A 275 -49.77 -18.06 -12.86
N ILE A 276 -48.50 -17.81 -13.17
CA ILE A 276 -48.09 -17.04 -14.35
C ILE A 276 -48.49 -17.78 -15.63
N VAL A 277 -48.22 -19.08 -15.72
CA VAL A 277 -48.63 -19.91 -16.87
C VAL A 277 -50.15 -19.90 -17.02
N LYS A 278 -50.92 -20.00 -15.93
CA LYS A 278 -52.39 -19.87 -16.00
C LYS A 278 -52.84 -18.51 -16.51
N LEU A 279 -52.23 -17.43 -16.06
CA LEU A 279 -52.52 -16.07 -16.53
C LEU A 279 -52.18 -15.92 -18.02
N LEU A 280 -51.01 -16.37 -18.45
CA LEU A 280 -50.60 -16.35 -19.86
C LEU A 280 -51.53 -17.20 -20.73
N PHE A 281 -51.90 -18.41 -20.30
CA PHE A 281 -52.88 -19.24 -21.03
C PHE A 281 -54.26 -18.59 -21.09
N HIS A 282 -54.69 -17.97 -20.00
CA HIS A 282 -55.95 -17.25 -19.95
C HIS A 282 -55.94 -16.07 -20.94
N ASP A 283 -54.87 -15.29 -20.97
CA ASP A 283 -54.72 -14.14 -21.85
C ASP A 283 -54.52 -14.55 -23.31
N LEU A 284 -53.76 -15.61 -23.59
CA LEU A 284 -53.66 -16.21 -24.93
C LEU A 284 -55.03 -16.71 -25.40
N LYS A 285 -55.79 -17.40 -24.54
CA LYS A 285 -57.15 -17.87 -24.87
C LYS A 285 -58.09 -16.70 -25.13
N LYS A 286 -58.04 -15.66 -24.31
CA LYS A 286 -58.84 -14.43 -24.46
C LYS A 286 -58.46 -13.66 -25.73
N THR A 287 -57.18 -13.58 -26.04
CA THR A 287 -56.66 -12.92 -27.25
C THR A 287 -57.04 -13.73 -28.49
N PHE A 288 -56.87 -15.06 -28.47
CA PHE A 288 -57.29 -15.95 -29.54
C PHE A 288 -58.81 -15.90 -29.77
N GLN A 289 -59.61 -15.85 -28.70
CA GLN A 289 -61.05 -15.59 -28.79
C GLN A 289 -61.30 -14.23 -29.45
N LYS A 290 -60.72 -13.14 -28.95
CA LYS A 290 -60.87 -11.81 -29.57
C LYS A 290 -60.47 -11.81 -31.05
N LEU A 291 -59.37 -12.47 -31.44
CA LEU A 291 -58.92 -12.59 -32.82
C LEU A 291 -59.92 -13.39 -33.68
N LEU A 292 -60.41 -14.52 -33.16
CA LEU A 292 -61.48 -15.30 -33.79
C LEU A 292 -62.79 -14.52 -33.92
N PHE A 293 -63.06 -13.57 -33.02
CA PHE A 293 -64.31 -12.79 -32.96
C PHE A 293 -64.20 -11.37 -33.52
N SER A 294 -63.01 -10.90 -33.92
CA SER A 294 -62.73 -9.54 -34.40
C SER A 294 -62.98 -9.36 -35.91
N VAL A 295 -63.13 -10.45 -36.67
CA VAL A 295 -63.50 -10.37 -38.09
C VAL A 295 -64.99 -10.03 -38.19
N LYS A 296 -65.40 -9.12 -39.10
CA LYS A 296 -66.82 -8.81 -39.36
C LYS A 296 -67.51 -10.07 -39.90
N LYS A 297 -68.24 -10.77 -39.03
CA LYS A 297 -68.87 -12.06 -39.36
C LYS A 297 -70.33 -11.91 -39.79
N ASN A 298 -70.70 -12.69 -40.80
CA ASN A 298 -72.07 -12.76 -41.30
C ASN A 298 -72.99 -13.43 -40.26
N HIS A 299 -74.31 -13.18 -40.32
CA HIS A 299 -75.30 -13.72 -39.36
C HIS A 299 -75.21 -15.26 -39.22
N PHE A 300 -74.89 -15.95 -40.31
CA PHE A 300 -74.74 -17.41 -40.34
C PHE A 300 -73.54 -17.88 -39.49
N GLU A 301 -72.39 -17.20 -39.57
CA GLU A 301 -71.20 -17.55 -38.80
C GLU A 301 -71.41 -17.34 -37.30
N LYS A 302 -72.17 -16.31 -36.89
CA LYS A 302 -72.53 -16.12 -35.47
C LYS A 302 -73.30 -17.32 -34.92
N LYS A 303 -74.22 -17.91 -35.70
CA LYS A 303 -75.03 -19.06 -35.30
C LYS A 303 -74.21 -20.35 -35.23
N VAL A 304 -73.31 -20.56 -36.20
CA VAL A 304 -72.38 -21.71 -36.19
C VAL A 304 -71.43 -21.63 -34.99
N ILE A 305 -70.88 -20.46 -34.69
CA ILE A 305 -69.96 -20.30 -33.55
C ILE A 305 -70.69 -20.46 -32.21
N SER A 306 -71.93 -19.97 -32.08
CA SER A 306 -72.76 -20.22 -30.91
C SER A 306 -72.91 -21.72 -30.65
N ASN A 307 -73.28 -22.50 -31.68
CA ASN A 307 -73.46 -23.94 -31.55
C ASN A 307 -72.15 -24.68 -31.25
N ILE A 308 -71.03 -24.28 -31.88
CA ILE A 308 -69.70 -24.84 -31.57
C ILE A 308 -69.29 -24.51 -30.13
N SER A 309 -69.61 -23.32 -29.62
CA SER A 309 -69.29 -22.94 -28.24
C SER A 309 -70.09 -23.72 -27.20
N ILE A 310 -71.36 -24.06 -27.51
CA ILE A 310 -72.21 -24.93 -26.68
C ILE A 310 -71.65 -26.36 -26.71
N MET A 311 -71.31 -26.89 -27.88
CA MET A 311 -70.70 -28.22 -28.04
C MET A 311 -69.33 -28.33 -27.35
N LEU A 312 -68.53 -27.26 -27.34
CA LEU A 312 -67.26 -27.21 -26.60
C LEU A 312 -67.45 -27.10 -25.08
N LYS A 313 -68.54 -26.48 -24.61
CA LYS A 313 -68.91 -26.44 -23.18
C LYS A 313 -69.42 -27.79 -22.67
N GLU A 314 -70.05 -28.59 -23.52
CA GLU A 314 -70.56 -29.92 -23.16
C GLU A 314 -69.50 -31.04 -23.22
N LYS A 315 -68.32 -30.78 -23.78
CA LYS A 315 -67.19 -31.72 -23.68
C LYS A 315 -66.74 -31.82 -22.22
N LYS A 316 -67.26 -32.85 -21.53
CA LYS A 316 -66.85 -33.29 -20.19
C LYS A 316 -65.33 -33.18 -20.05
N GLU A 317 -64.89 -32.50 -19.00
CA GLU A 317 -63.48 -32.34 -18.65
C GLU A 317 -62.77 -33.69 -18.75
N VAL A 318 -61.68 -33.73 -19.51
CA VAL A 318 -60.93 -34.96 -19.78
C VAL A 318 -60.34 -35.45 -18.44
N PRO A 319 -60.73 -36.64 -17.93
CA PRO A 319 -60.35 -37.11 -16.59
C PRO A 319 -58.83 -37.35 -16.43
N HIS A 320 -58.08 -37.37 -17.54
CA HIS A 320 -56.62 -37.49 -17.51
C HIS A 320 -55.90 -36.20 -17.07
N LEU A 321 -56.54 -35.03 -17.16
CA LEU A 321 -55.90 -33.75 -16.84
C LEU A 321 -55.55 -33.64 -15.34
N ASP A 322 -56.38 -34.21 -14.47
CA ASP A 322 -56.16 -34.14 -13.02
C ASP A 322 -55.04 -35.07 -12.55
N LYS A 323 -54.87 -36.23 -13.18
CA LYS A 323 -53.72 -37.11 -12.92
C LYS A 323 -52.40 -36.43 -13.31
N ILE A 324 -52.36 -35.73 -14.44
CA ILE A 324 -51.18 -34.98 -14.89
C ILE A 324 -50.86 -33.84 -13.92
N LYS A 325 -51.87 -33.10 -13.44
CA LYS A 325 -51.68 -32.05 -12.41
C LYS A 325 -51.04 -32.62 -11.14
N ILE A 326 -51.51 -33.75 -10.64
CA ILE A 326 -50.97 -34.38 -9.43
C ILE A 326 -49.50 -34.77 -9.62
N ILE A 327 -49.16 -35.40 -10.76
CA ILE A 327 -47.77 -35.77 -11.08
C ILE A 327 -46.89 -34.53 -11.15
N PHE A 328 -47.35 -33.46 -11.80
CA PHE A 328 -46.61 -32.20 -11.88
C PHE A 328 -46.37 -31.59 -10.50
N ILE A 329 -47.38 -31.56 -9.63
CA ILE A 329 -47.25 -31.06 -8.24
C ILE A 329 -46.22 -31.88 -7.46
N LEU A 330 -46.26 -33.22 -7.55
CA LEU A 330 -45.31 -34.09 -6.87
C LEU A 330 -43.87 -33.88 -7.38
N LEU A 331 -43.71 -33.72 -8.69
CA LEU A 331 -42.41 -33.43 -9.29
C LEU A 331 -41.88 -32.06 -8.85
N SER A 332 -42.72 -31.01 -8.92
CA SER A 332 -42.36 -29.67 -8.43
C SER A 332 -42.01 -29.67 -6.94
N PHE A 333 -42.71 -30.44 -6.12
CA PHE A 333 -42.40 -30.61 -4.70
C PHE A 333 -41.05 -31.32 -4.48
N SER A 334 -40.78 -32.40 -5.21
CA SER A 334 -39.51 -33.11 -5.13
C SER A 334 -38.33 -32.23 -5.53
N VAL A 335 -38.47 -31.46 -6.61
CA VAL A 335 -37.44 -30.51 -7.07
C VAL A 335 -37.26 -29.36 -6.05
N CYS A 336 -38.36 -28.81 -5.52
CA CYS A 336 -38.33 -27.80 -4.47
C CYS A 336 -37.55 -28.27 -3.24
N CYS A 337 -37.86 -29.47 -2.71
CA CYS A 337 -37.16 -30.06 -1.58
C CYS A 337 -35.67 -30.29 -1.87
N TYR A 338 -35.35 -30.79 -3.07
CA TYR A 338 -33.97 -31.00 -3.49
C TYR A 338 -33.17 -29.70 -3.52
N ILE A 339 -33.68 -28.63 -4.14
CA ILE A 339 -32.99 -27.34 -4.21
C ILE A 339 -32.86 -26.70 -2.83
N ILE A 340 -33.91 -26.75 -1.99
CA ILE A 340 -33.84 -26.28 -0.60
C ILE A 340 -32.75 -27.05 0.16
N SER A 341 -32.67 -28.38 0.01
CA SER A 341 -31.65 -29.18 0.68
C SER A 341 -30.23 -28.77 0.28
N ILE A 342 -30.01 -28.42 -1.00
CA ILE A 342 -28.73 -27.90 -1.48
C ILE A 342 -28.43 -26.56 -0.81
N ARG A 343 -29.38 -25.62 -0.81
CA ARG A 343 -29.19 -24.29 -0.21
C ARG A 343 -28.92 -24.35 1.28
N VAL A 344 -29.65 -25.21 2.00
CA VAL A 344 -29.42 -25.46 3.43
C VAL A 344 -28.05 -26.08 3.66
N LYS A 345 -27.65 -27.08 2.85
CA LYS A 345 -26.31 -27.67 2.93
C LYS A 345 -25.21 -26.64 2.67
N ASP A 346 -25.39 -25.77 1.69
CA ASP A 346 -24.42 -24.72 1.38
C ASP A 346 -24.35 -23.68 2.50
N TYR A 347 -25.47 -23.31 3.13
CA TYR A 347 -25.46 -22.44 4.30
C TYR A 347 -24.63 -23.02 5.46
N PHE A 348 -24.80 -24.32 5.77
CA PHE A 348 -24.04 -24.98 6.83
C PHE A 348 -22.57 -25.25 6.51
N LYS A 349 -22.11 -25.00 5.28
CA LYS A 349 -20.67 -24.96 4.96
C LYS A 349 -20.01 -23.65 5.37
N PHE A 350 -20.79 -22.64 5.78
CA PHE A 350 -20.32 -21.28 6.07
C PHE A 350 -19.40 -20.71 4.97
N PRO A 351 -19.85 -20.72 3.69
CA PRO A 351 -19.03 -20.20 2.60
C PRO A 351 -18.76 -18.72 2.81
N VAL A 352 -17.48 -18.34 2.79
CA VAL A 352 -17.01 -16.96 2.89
C VAL A 352 -16.48 -16.49 1.55
N TYR A 353 -16.65 -15.20 1.25
CA TYR A 353 -15.95 -14.52 0.17
C TYR A 353 -15.23 -13.30 0.74
N VAL A 354 -14.16 -12.88 0.06
CA VAL A 354 -13.39 -11.70 0.45
C VAL A 354 -13.80 -10.52 -0.42
N THR A 355 -14.16 -9.43 0.22
CA THR A 355 -14.33 -8.12 -0.43
C THR A 355 -13.12 -7.25 -0.15
N ILE A 356 -12.76 -6.39 -1.10
CA ILE A 356 -11.74 -5.37 -0.90
C ILE A 356 -12.47 -4.04 -0.81
N VAL A 357 -12.37 -3.39 0.35
CA VAL A 357 -12.91 -2.05 0.60
C VAL A 357 -11.75 -1.07 0.66
N LEU A 358 -11.84 0.02 -0.11
CA LEU A 358 -10.85 1.07 -0.10
C LEU A 358 -11.28 2.16 0.89
N VAL A 359 -10.50 2.33 1.96
CA VAL A 359 -10.79 3.34 3.00
C VAL A 359 -9.75 4.44 2.91
N GLN A 360 -10.21 5.68 2.71
CA GLN A 360 -9.34 6.85 2.74
C GLN A 360 -9.28 7.40 4.16
N ASP A 361 -8.19 7.11 4.86
CA ASP A 361 -8.04 7.50 6.26
C ASP A 361 -7.59 8.97 6.39
N ARG A 362 -8.22 9.71 7.30
CA ARG A 362 -7.75 11.07 7.63
C ARG A 362 -6.47 11.06 8.45
N TYR A 363 -6.41 10.12 9.39
CA TYR A 363 -5.28 9.93 10.27
C TYR A 363 -4.60 8.61 9.95
N ILE A 364 -3.28 8.66 9.81
CA ILE A 364 -2.45 7.48 9.62
C ILE A 364 -1.58 7.27 10.86
N GLN A 365 -1.31 6.01 11.17
CA GLN A 365 -0.45 5.62 12.27
C GLN A 365 0.69 4.79 11.69
N PRO A 366 1.94 5.27 11.76
CA PRO A 366 3.11 4.49 11.42
C PRO A 366 3.20 3.23 12.27
N PRO A 367 3.75 2.14 11.72
CA PRO A 367 4.14 1.01 12.55
C PRO A 367 5.21 1.45 13.54
N THR A 368 5.27 0.79 14.69
CA THR A 368 6.42 0.95 15.60
C THR A 368 7.66 0.35 14.95
N ILE A 369 8.74 1.12 14.93
CA ILE A 369 9.99 0.75 14.27
C ILE A 369 11.08 0.59 15.32
N VAL A 370 12.02 -0.32 15.11
CA VAL A 370 13.19 -0.54 15.97
C VAL A 370 14.46 -0.37 15.17
N PHE A 371 15.36 0.48 15.67
CA PHE A 371 16.68 0.75 15.09
C PHE A 371 17.75 0.13 15.96
N CYS A 372 18.54 -0.75 15.37
CA CYS A 372 19.71 -1.35 16.00
C CYS A 372 20.94 -0.85 15.25
N SER A 373 21.63 0.12 15.83
CA SER A 373 22.94 0.60 15.42
C SER A 373 23.95 0.35 16.52
N GLU A 374 25.23 0.27 16.16
CA GLU A 374 26.32 0.24 17.11
C GLU A 374 26.87 1.66 17.27
N ASN A 375 27.15 2.07 18.50
CA ASN A 375 27.75 3.37 18.79
C ASN A 375 29.27 3.36 18.56
N SER A 376 29.88 4.55 18.52
CA SER A 376 31.33 4.74 18.34
C SER A 376 32.16 3.99 19.40
N ASP A 377 31.73 4.02 20.66
CA ASP A 377 32.38 3.31 21.77
C ASP A 377 32.46 1.80 21.53
N MET A 378 31.43 1.19 20.95
CA MET A 378 31.43 -0.22 20.60
C MET A 378 32.43 -0.54 19.50
N TYR A 379 32.59 0.32 18.49
CA TYR A 379 33.63 0.15 17.47
C TYR A 379 35.04 0.22 18.08
N GLU A 380 35.29 1.15 18.99
CA GLU A 380 36.57 1.22 19.70
C GLU A 380 36.86 -0.05 20.52
N LYS A 381 35.84 -0.61 21.16
CA LYS A 381 35.97 -1.87 21.92
C LYS A 381 36.26 -3.05 21.01
N LYS A 382 35.59 -3.14 19.85
CA LYS A 382 35.88 -4.15 18.82
C LYS A 382 37.31 -4.01 18.27
N GLU A 383 37.77 -2.79 18.01
CA GLU A 383 39.13 -2.53 17.57
C GLU A 383 40.16 -2.99 18.61
N LYS A 384 39.97 -2.61 19.88
CA LYS A 384 40.81 -3.08 21.00
C LYS A 384 40.77 -4.60 21.14
N PHE A 385 39.61 -5.23 20.92
CA PHE A 385 39.46 -6.69 20.94
C PHE A 385 40.31 -7.37 19.86
N ILE A 386 40.22 -6.91 18.60
CA ILE A 386 41.01 -7.42 17.47
C ILE A 386 42.51 -7.27 17.76
N MET A 387 42.95 -6.10 18.25
CA MET A 387 44.36 -5.86 18.58
C MET A 387 44.88 -6.78 19.69
N SER A 388 44.03 -7.10 20.67
CA SER A 388 44.40 -7.95 21.81
C SER A 388 44.37 -9.45 21.50
N ASN A 389 43.65 -9.88 20.46
CA ASN A 389 43.38 -11.29 20.21
C ASN A 389 43.97 -11.76 18.88
N HIS A 390 45.06 -12.54 18.95
CA HIS A 390 45.80 -13.02 17.79
C HIS A 390 44.98 -13.88 16.81
N THR A 391 43.79 -14.37 17.19
CA THR A 391 42.94 -15.13 16.27
C THR A 391 42.23 -14.28 15.21
N PHE A 392 42.22 -12.94 15.35
CA PHE A 392 41.46 -12.04 14.49
C PHE A 392 42.30 -11.21 13.50
N HIS A 393 43.60 -11.52 13.32
CA HIS A 393 44.49 -10.77 12.39
C HIS A 393 44.04 -10.76 10.92
N ASN A 394 43.14 -11.66 10.52
CA ASN A 394 42.62 -11.75 9.15
C ASN A 394 41.27 -11.03 8.97
N VAL A 395 40.70 -10.44 10.02
CA VAL A 395 39.44 -9.72 9.91
C VAL A 395 39.66 -8.38 9.22
N LYS A 396 39.02 -8.20 8.06
CA LYS A 396 39.17 -7.02 7.22
C LYS A 396 38.32 -5.84 7.72
N CYS A 397 37.15 -6.12 8.30
CA CYS A 397 36.20 -5.12 8.77
C CYS A 397 35.93 -5.31 10.26
N ILE A 398 35.96 -4.24 11.05
CA ILE A 398 35.76 -4.30 12.50
C ILE A 398 34.33 -4.77 12.84
N GLU A 399 33.41 -4.46 11.95
CA GLU A 399 32.00 -4.83 11.90
C GLU A 399 31.77 -6.35 11.88
N ASP A 400 32.73 -7.12 11.35
CA ASP A 400 32.65 -8.59 11.29
C ASP A 400 32.83 -9.23 12.68
N VAL A 401 33.34 -8.47 13.66
CA VAL A 401 33.41 -8.93 15.05
C VAL A 401 32.02 -8.86 15.66
N ASP A 402 31.54 -10.01 16.12
CA ASP A 402 30.25 -10.13 16.78
C ASP A 402 30.28 -9.42 18.14
N ILE A 403 29.24 -8.65 18.47
CA ILE A 403 29.14 -7.99 19.79
C ILE A 403 29.26 -8.99 20.95
N LEU A 404 28.85 -10.24 20.75
CA LEU A 404 28.92 -11.28 21.78
C LEU A 404 30.35 -11.77 22.04
N ASP A 405 31.30 -11.56 21.12
CA ASP A 405 32.71 -11.86 21.36
C ASP A 405 33.32 -10.89 22.39
N LEU A 406 32.72 -9.71 22.55
CA LEU A 406 33.17 -8.71 23.52
C LEU A 406 32.76 -9.04 24.96
N LEU A 407 31.91 -10.05 25.19
CA LEU A 407 31.43 -10.40 26.53
C LEU A 407 32.56 -10.59 27.56
N ILE A 408 33.72 -11.08 27.11
CA ILE A 408 34.93 -11.26 27.93
C ILE A 408 35.46 -9.91 28.45
N GLN A 409 35.35 -8.83 27.68
CA GLN A 409 35.78 -7.48 28.06
C GLN A 409 34.86 -6.83 29.10
N PHE A 410 33.62 -7.32 29.22
CA PHE A 410 32.62 -6.84 30.18
C PHE A 410 32.49 -7.79 31.38
N GLU A 411 33.60 -8.37 31.83
CA GLU A 411 33.65 -9.27 32.99
C GLU A 411 32.67 -10.46 32.91
N ASN A 412 32.28 -10.87 31.70
CA ASN A 412 31.24 -11.87 31.45
C ASN A 412 29.84 -11.48 31.94
N ASP A 413 29.56 -10.19 32.02
CA ASP A 413 28.27 -9.60 32.35
C ASP A 413 27.55 -9.14 31.06
N ALA A 414 26.53 -9.90 30.66
CA ALA A 414 25.76 -9.60 29.47
C ALA A 414 24.90 -8.33 29.62
N ASP A 415 24.49 -7.96 30.83
CA ASP A 415 23.68 -6.75 31.05
C ASP A 415 24.52 -5.49 30.78
N GLN A 416 25.77 -5.48 31.25
CA GLN A 416 26.72 -4.39 30.98
C GLN A 416 27.05 -4.27 29.49
N LEU A 417 27.20 -5.40 28.79
CA LEU A 417 27.40 -5.41 27.35
C LEU A 417 26.20 -4.79 26.61
N TRP A 418 24.96 -5.15 26.97
CA TRP A 418 23.76 -4.56 26.36
C TRP A 418 23.65 -3.07 26.67
N GLU A 419 23.90 -2.66 27.91
CA GLU A 419 23.87 -1.25 28.28
C GLU A 419 24.86 -0.42 27.45
N ALA A 420 26.06 -0.95 27.19
CA ALA A 420 27.06 -0.28 26.36
C ALA A 420 26.70 -0.19 24.87
N THR A 421 25.78 -1.03 24.37
CA THR A 421 25.31 -0.96 22.98
C THR A 421 24.25 0.12 22.73
N GLY A 422 23.60 0.61 23.79
CA GLY A 422 22.57 1.64 23.67
C GLY A 422 23.15 3.04 23.46
N ASP A 423 22.54 3.84 22.59
CA ASP A 423 22.96 5.21 22.32
C ASP A 423 21.77 6.15 22.07
N LEU A 424 20.83 6.18 23.02
CA LEU A 424 19.66 7.06 22.92
C LEU A 424 20.04 8.54 22.81
N ALA A 425 21.15 8.95 23.44
CA ALA A 425 21.61 10.34 23.43
C ALA A 425 21.94 10.83 22.02
N ASN A 426 22.60 10.02 21.19
CA ASN A 426 22.90 10.34 19.80
C ASN A 426 21.62 10.51 18.97
N TYR A 427 20.65 9.59 19.11
CA TYR A 427 19.36 9.70 18.45
C TYR A 427 18.56 10.92 18.91
N GLU A 428 18.52 11.20 20.22
CA GLU A 428 17.87 12.40 20.75
C GLU A 428 18.53 13.67 20.21
N MET A 429 19.86 13.71 20.14
CA MET A 429 20.60 14.84 19.59
C MET A 429 20.25 15.05 18.11
N ALA A 430 20.22 13.99 17.31
CA ALA A 430 19.83 14.06 15.90
C ALA A 430 18.37 14.52 15.73
N VAL A 431 17.45 14.05 16.59
CA VAL A 431 16.06 14.53 16.63
C VAL A 431 16.01 16.02 16.96
N GLN A 432 16.77 16.51 17.94
CA GLN A 432 16.82 17.94 18.28
C GLN A 432 17.41 18.77 17.13
N MET A 433 18.46 18.28 16.48
CA MET A 433 19.04 18.93 15.30
C MET A 433 18.01 19.02 14.16
N GLY A 434 17.30 17.94 13.88
CA GLY A 434 16.23 17.90 12.88
C GLY A 434 15.07 18.85 13.23
N LYS A 435 14.66 18.93 14.51
CA LYS A 435 13.66 19.92 14.97
C LYS A 435 14.15 21.35 14.75
N ASN A 436 15.41 21.64 15.06
CA ASN A 436 15.99 22.97 14.86
C ASN A 436 16.13 23.33 13.38
N PHE A 437 16.48 22.36 12.53
CA PHE A 437 16.51 22.52 11.09
C PHE A 437 15.10 22.80 10.54
N GLY A 438 14.09 22.03 10.96
CA GLY A 438 12.70 22.26 10.55
C GLY A 438 12.16 23.63 10.94
N LYS A 439 12.44 24.09 12.17
CA LYS A 439 12.10 25.44 12.61
C LYS A 439 12.71 26.54 11.74
N LYS A 440 13.93 26.33 11.22
CA LYS A 440 14.59 27.29 10.32
C LYS A 440 14.04 27.22 8.90
N SER A 441 13.73 26.01 8.41
CA SER A 441 13.26 25.80 7.04
C SER A 441 11.86 26.37 6.80
N LYS A 442 10.99 26.42 7.82
CA LYS A 442 9.53 26.71 7.75
C LYS A 442 8.72 25.76 6.84
N THR A 443 9.31 25.27 5.77
CA THR A 443 8.81 24.29 4.80
C THR A 443 9.01 22.84 5.24
N PHE A 444 9.36 22.61 6.50
CA PHE A 444 9.67 21.28 7.00
C PHE A 444 9.21 21.17 8.45
N VAL A 445 8.14 20.40 8.67
CA VAL A 445 7.62 20.09 10.00
C VAL A 445 7.91 18.62 10.28
N PRO A 446 9.11 18.30 10.80
CA PRO A 446 9.47 16.92 11.03
C PRO A 446 8.63 16.34 12.16
N ASN A 447 7.97 15.23 11.86
CA ASN A 447 7.33 14.40 12.87
C ASN A 447 8.36 13.40 13.40
N PHE A 448 8.52 13.39 14.73
CA PHE A 448 9.40 12.46 15.44
C PHE A 448 8.56 11.61 16.37
N GLY A 449 8.81 10.30 16.39
CA GLY A 449 8.20 9.40 17.34
C GLY A 449 8.82 9.53 18.73
N ASN A 450 8.15 8.96 19.74
CA ASN A 450 8.71 8.78 21.06
C ASN A 450 9.80 7.71 21.00
N LEU A 451 10.98 8.04 21.51
CA LEU A 451 12.12 7.13 21.57
C LEU A 451 12.11 6.39 22.91
N SER A 452 12.40 5.10 22.88
CA SER A 452 12.58 4.25 24.05
C SER A 452 13.59 3.16 23.77
N TYR A 453 14.12 2.51 24.80
CA TYR A 453 15.00 1.35 24.62
C TYR A 453 14.19 0.06 24.43
N LEU A 454 14.74 -0.85 23.63
CA LEU A 454 14.29 -2.24 23.51
C LEU A 454 15.52 -3.15 23.43
N ASP A 455 15.66 -4.05 24.39
CA ASP A 455 16.71 -5.06 24.34
C ASP A 455 16.34 -6.13 23.31
N THR A 456 17.21 -6.35 22.32
CA THR A 456 17.02 -7.31 21.24
C THR A 456 18.22 -8.25 21.12
N VAL A 457 18.16 -9.19 20.16
CA VAL A 457 19.30 -10.05 19.80
C VAL A 457 20.53 -9.30 19.26
N PHE A 458 20.38 -8.03 18.90
CA PHE A 458 21.42 -7.17 18.36
C PHE A 458 21.98 -6.18 19.40
N GLY A 459 21.62 -6.31 20.68
CA GLY A 459 21.94 -5.33 21.71
C GLY A 459 20.72 -4.51 22.12
N ARG A 460 20.98 -3.40 22.81
CA ARG A 460 19.98 -2.43 23.24
C ARG A 460 19.69 -1.46 22.09
N CYS A 461 18.55 -1.65 21.45
CA CYS A 461 18.11 -0.90 20.28
C CYS A 461 17.16 0.24 20.66
N ILE A 462 16.91 1.15 19.71
CA ILE A 462 15.97 2.26 19.87
C ILE A 462 14.63 1.90 19.24
N LYS A 463 13.58 1.85 20.07
CA LYS A 463 12.19 1.68 19.68
C LYS A 463 11.54 3.05 19.48
N VAL A 464 10.93 3.25 18.32
CA VAL A 464 10.26 4.49 17.92
C VAL A 464 8.77 4.26 17.80
N GLU A 465 8.02 4.87 18.70
CA GLU A 465 6.56 4.82 18.72
C GLU A 465 5.99 6.14 18.21
N SER A 466 5.24 6.08 17.11
CA SER A 466 4.58 7.24 16.54
C SER A 466 3.09 7.24 16.87
N GLY A 467 2.58 8.41 17.26
CA GLY A 467 1.14 8.65 17.38
C GLY A 467 0.44 8.66 16.03
N SER A 468 -0.88 8.75 16.05
CA SER A 468 -1.66 9.04 14.84
C SER A 468 -1.37 10.47 14.36
N MET A 469 -1.14 10.66 13.07
CA MET A 469 -0.99 11.98 12.45
C MET A 469 -1.97 12.17 11.30
N GLU A 470 -2.39 13.40 11.05
CA GLU A 470 -3.20 13.72 9.87
C GLU A 470 -2.37 13.51 8.60
N TYR A 471 -2.92 12.82 7.62
CA TYR A 471 -2.21 12.58 6.38
C TYR A 471 -2.19 13.83 5.51
N ASN A 472 -0.99 14.25 5.11
CA ASN A 472 -0.76 15.14 3.99
C ASN A 472 0.43 14.56 3.21
N PRO A 473 0.35 14.38 1.87
CA PRO A 473 1.44 13.79 1.09
C PRO A 473 2.83 14.42 1.33
N VAL A 474 2.88 15.70 1.69
CA VAL A 474 4.14 16.43 1.92
C VAL A 474 4.61 16.36 3.37
N SER A 475 3.68 16.20 4.32
CA SER A 475 4.00 16.20 5.76
C SER A 475 3.89 14.83 6.42
N ALA A 476 3.40 13.83 5.70
CA ALA A 476 3.23 12.45 6.15
C ALA A 476 4.55 11.69 6.14
N ILE A 477 5.63 12.37 6.53
CA ILE A 477 6.99 11.85 6.55
C ILE A 477 7.51 11.90 7.98
N TYR A 478 7.98 10.76 8.47
CA TYR A 478 8.76 10.69 9.72
C TYR A 478 10.24 10.66 9.39
N TYR A 479 11.02 11.35 10.20
CA TYR A 479 12.46 11.37 10.06
C TYR A 479 13.08 10.68 11.26
N MET A 480 14.01 9.78 10.98
CA MET A 480 14.93 9.28 11.99
C MET A 480 16.34 9.61 11.54
N GLY A 481 17.07 10.31 12.40
CA GLY A 481 18.48 10.61 12.18
C GLY A 481 19.32 10.02 13.29
N PHE A 482 20.57 9.69 12.99
CA PHE A 482 21.62 9.48 13.98
C PHE A 482 22.97 9.89 13.39
N PHE A 483 23.93 10.21 14.26
CA PHE A 483 25.29 10.53 13.84
C PHE A 483 26.09 9.23 13.68
N GLY A 484 26.48 8.94 12.45
CA GLY A 484 27.41 7.87 12.11
C GLY A 484 28.85 8.34 12.27
N GLU A 485 29.29 8.60 13.51
CA GLU A 485 30.69 8.95 13.73
C GLU A 485 31.61 7.75 13.41
N GLY A 486 32.56 7.96 12.49
CA GLY A 486 33.53 6.94 12.12
C GLY A 486 32.94 5.84 11.24
N ILE A 487 32.22 6.21 10.16
CA ILE A 487 31.80 5.27 9.11
C ILE A 487 33.01 4.44 8.67
N ARG A 488 32.98 3.15 9.04
CA ARG A 488 34.01 2.14 8.77
C ARG A 488 33.42 1.11 7.80
N CYS A 489 34.12 0.00 7.56
CA CYS A 489 33.78 -0.93 6.50
C CYS A 489 32.43 -1.63 6.73
N ASN A 490 31.41 -1.35 5.92
CA ASN A 490 30.08 -1.98 6.01
C ASN A 490 29.26 -1.62 7.26
N THR A 491 29.45 -0.44 7.86
CA THR A 491 28.58 0.00 8.95
C THR A 491 27.14 0.13 8.45
N HIS A 492 26.21 -0.51 9.15
CA HIS A 492 24.81 -0.50 8.78
C HIS A 492 23.91 -0.49 10.01
N THR A 493 22.81 0.25 9.90
CA THR A 493 21.75 0.23 10.90
C THR A 493 20.70 -0.78 10.47
N LYS A 494 20.36 -1.70 11.38
CA LYS A 494 19.30 -2.69 11.15
C LYS A 494 17.99 -2.11 11.64
N ILE A 495 16.99 -2.11 10.76
CA ILE A 495 15.69 -1.49 11.01
C ILE A 495 14.63 -2.57 10.93
N PHE A 496 13.86 -2.73 11.99
CA PHE A 496 12.82 -3.74 12.10
C PHE A 496 11.47 -3.09 12.31
N LEU A 497 10.41 -3.74 11.80
CA LEU A 497 9.05 -3.46 12.23
C LEU A 497 8.75 -4.27 13.49
N MET A 498 7.94 -3.72 14.39
CA MET A 498 7.44 -4.48 15.53
C MET A 498 6.29 -5.38 15.10
N LYS A 499 6.39 -6.68 15.41
CA LYS A 499 5.27 -7.63 15.27
C LYS A 499 4.35 -7.58 16.49
N THR A 500 4.91 -7.36 17.67
CA THR A 500 4.18 -7.15 18.93
C THR A 500 4.90 -6.09 19.77
N GLU A 501 4.34 -5.65 20.90
CA GLU A 501 4.94 -4.62 21.76
C GLU A 501 6.35 -4.94 22.27
N GLU A 502 6.68 -6.24 22.38
CA GLU A 502 7.94 -6.76 22.90
C GLU A 502 8.81 -7.44 21.81
N ARG A 503 8.34 -7.50 20.55
CA ARG A 503 8.99 -8.35 19.53
C ARG A 503 9.11 -7.69 18.16
N ILE A 504 10.33 -7.72 17.63
CA ILE A 504 10.68 -7.37 16.26
C ILE A 504 10.27 -8.46 15.26
N ASP A 505 9.87 -8.05 14.07
CA ASP A 505 9.64 -8.93 12.93
C ASP A 505 10.96 -9.19 12.20
N PHE A 506 11.43 -10.43 12.28
CA PHE A 506 12.67 -10.86 11.61
C PHE A 506 12.51 -11.01 10.09
N LEU A 507 11.28 -11.11 9.56
CA LEU A 507 11.02 -11.25 8.14
C LEU A 507 11.01 -9.90 7.42
N THR A 508 10.63 -8.84 8.13
CA THR A 508 10.62 -7.46 7.62
C THR A 508 11.73 -6.65 8.29
N TYR A 509 12.96 -6.82 7.80
CA TYR A 509 14.09 -6.03 8.24
C TYR A 509 14.76 -5.33 7.06
N ASN A 510 15.22 -4.11 7.33
CA ASN A 510 15.92 -3.26 6.37
C ASN A 510 17.32 -3.00 6.90
N ILE A 511 18.27 -2.85 5.98
CA ILE A 511 19.64 -2.50 6.28
C ILE A 511 19.88 -1.11 5.71
N GLN A 512 20.24 -0.16 6.57
CA GLN A 512 20.59 1.19 6.16
C GLN A 512 22.10 1.36 6.17
N PRO A 513 22.76 1.48 5.00
CA PRO A 513 24.14 1.92 4.94
C PRO A 513 24.29 3.35 5.46
N HIS A 514 25.41 3.67 6.10
CA HIS A 514 25.62 4.99 6.73
C HIS A 514 25.95 6.10 5.73
N ASP A 515 26.31 5.78 4.49
CA ASP A 515 26.64 6.73 3.42
C ASP A 515 25.45 7.10 2.53
N VAL A 516 24.25 6.60 2.84
CA VAL A 516 23.03 6.85 2.07
C VAL A 516 21.86 7.26 2.96
N ALA A 517 21.04 8.16 2.45
CA ALA A 517 19.73 8.43 3.00
C ALA A 517 18.81 7.31 2.53
N MET A 518 17.93 6.85 3.41
CA MET A 518 17.03 5.75 3.10
C MET A 518 15.60 6.22 3.27
N THR A 519 14.76 6.06 2.25
CA THR A 519 13.33 6.31 2.33
C THR A 519 12.60 4.97 2.39
N ILE A 520 11.84 4.75 3.46
CA ILE A 520 10.96 3.60 3.62
C ILE A 520 9.52 4.08 3.38
N LYS A 521 8.92 3.62 2.28
CA LYS A 521 7.52 3.87 1.98
C LYS A 521 6.65 2.74 2.51
N PHE A 522 5.60 3.08 3.23
CA PHE A 522 4.64 2.13 3.78
C PHE A 522 3.35 2.12 2.97
N SER A 523 2.87 0.91 2.70
CA SER A 523 1.49 0.63 2.33
C SER A 523 0.82 -0.19 3.41
N ARG A 524 -0.49 0.02 3.58
CA ARG A 524 -1.27 -0.51 4.70
C ARG A 524 -2.44 -1.34 4.21
N GLN A 525 -2.51 -2.58 4.68
CA GLN A 525 -3.62 -3.48 4.45
C GLN A 525 -4.23 -3.89 5.78
N THR A 526 -5.54 -4.05 5.86
CA THR A 526 -6.22 -4.61 7.04
C THR A 526 -7.02 -5.82 6.64
N LEU A 527 -6.75 -6.93 7.30
CA LEU A 527 -7.52 -8.16 7.18
C LEU A 527 -8.62 -8.13 8.23
N ASP A 528 -9.87 -8.24 7.79
CA ASP A 528 -11.07 -8.34 8.64
C ASP A 528 -11.74 -9.69 8.37
N ARG A 529 -11.34 -10.69 9.14
CA ARG A 529 -11.80 -12.07 9.05
C ARG A 529 -13.12 -12.26 9.80
N LEU A 530 -13.94 -13.13 9.25
CA LEU A 530 -15.22 -13.47 9.86
C LEU A 530 -15.05 -14.69 10.77
N ASP A 531 -15.46 -14.56 12.03
CA ASP A 531 -15.48 -15.68 12.95
C ASP A 531 -16.55 -16.70 12.53
N THR A 532 -16.11 -17.87 12.07
CA THR A 532 -16.99 -18.95 11.60
C THR A 532 -16.64 -20.28 12.26
N PRO A 533 -17.58 -21.23 12.37
CA PRO A 533 -17.27 -22.55 12.93
C PRO A 533 -16.20 -23.34 12.15
N THR A 534 -16.00 -23.04 10.86
CA THR A 534 -15.01 -23.70 10.00
C THR A 534 -13.67 -22.99 9.98
N ASN A 535 -13.67 -21.65 10.12
CA ASN A 535 -12.49 -20.81 10.17
C ASN A 535 -12.67 -19.84 11.36
N PRO A 536 -12.40 -20.29 12.59
CA PRO A 536 -12.53 -19.43 13.76
C PRO A 536 -11.47 -18.33 13.70
N CYS A 537 -11.81 -17.17 14.26
CA CYS A 537 -10.85 -16.12 14.50
C CYS A 537 -11.01 -15.57 15.92
N THR A 538 -9.97 -14.93 16.43
CA THR A 538 -9.96 -14.43 17.81
C THR A 538 -9.60 -12.95 17.87
N THR A 539 -9.76 -12.34 19.04
CA THR A 539 -9.31 -10.95 19.26
C THR A 539 -7.78 -10.87 19.19
N LEU A 540 -7.22 -9.76 18.75
CA LEU A 540 -5.77 -9.58 18.63
C LEU A 540 -5.02 -9.87 19.94
N GLU A 541 -5.59 -9.50 21.08
CA GLU A 541 -5.00 -9.74 22.41
C GLU A 541 -4.90 -11.23 22.74
N LYS A 542 -5.96 -12.00 22.47
CA LYS A 542 -5.96 -13.46 22.64
C LYS A 542 -4.96 -14.13 21.70
N PHE A 543 -4.89 -13.67 20.45
CA PHE A 543 -3.87 -14.16 19.51
C PHE A 543 -2.45 -13.89 20.03
N LYS A 544 -2.16 -12.68 20.51
CA LYS A 544 -0.86 -12.32 21.10
C LYS A 544 -0.50 -13.21 22.29
N VAL A 545 -1.46 -13.53 23.16
CA VAL A 545 -1.24 -14.46 24.29
C VAL A 545 -0.92 -15.87 23.79
N CYS A 546 -1.68 -16.38 22.81
CA CYS A 546 -1.42 -17.69 22.20
C CYS A 546 -0.05 -17.74 21.52
N GLU A 547 0.28 -16.73 20.72
CA GLU A 547 1.58 -16.62 20.04
C GLU A 547 2.74 -16.54 21.05
N LYS A 548 2.61 -15.75 22.12
CA LYS A 548 3.61 -15.68 23.19
C LYS A 548 3.82 -17.03 23.87
N SER A 549 2.74 -17.76 24.15
CA SER A 549 2.82 -19.11 24.72
C SER A 549 3.49 -20.08 23.74
N CYS A 550 3.08 -20.07 22.47
CA CYS A 550 3.62 -20.91 21.40
C CYS A 550 5.14 -20.75 21.25
N VAL A 551 5.59 -19.50 21.16
CA VAL A 551 7.01 -19.17 21.05
C VAL A 551 7.76 -19.59 22.33
N SER A 552 7.19 -19.36 23.51
CA SER A 552 7.82 -19.75 24.78
C SER A 552 8.01 -21.26 24.88
N THR A 553 7.01 -22.07 24.54
CA THR A 553 7.12 -23.53 24.51
C THR A 553 8.20 -23.99 23.53
N LYS A 554 8.23 -23.45 22.30
CA LYS A 554 9.28 -23.79 21.33
C LYS A 554 10.68 -23.36 21.77
N MET A 555 10.78 -22.28 22.55
CA MET A 555 12.06 -21.85 23.14
C MET A 555 12.54 -22.81 24.24
N GLU A 556 11.63 -23.37 25.04
CA GLU A 556 11.96 -24.41 26.02
C GLU A 556 12.51 -25.67 25.34
N ASP A 557 12.00 -26.02 24.16
CA ASP A 557 12.46 -27.17 23.36
C ASP A 557 13.89 -27.02 22.79
N GLU A 558 14.39 -25.79 22.60
CA GLU A 558 15.74 -25.55 22.07
C GLU A 558 16.87 -25.76 23.10
N ASN A 559 16.55 -26.22 24.33
CA ASN A 559 17.50 -26.49 25.41
C ASN A 559 18.45 -25.31 25.72
N ILE A 560 17.88 -24.13 25.91
CA ILE A 560 18.65 -22.91 26.19
C ILE A 560 19.29 -22.99 27.58
N ILE A 561 20.62 -23.04 27.61
CA ILE A 561 21.42 -23.24 28.84
C ILE A 561 21.57 -21.94 29.64
N CYS A 562 21.61 -20.80 28.95
CA CYS A 562 21.81 -19.49 29.55
C CYS A 562 20.90 -18.45 28.89
N ARG A 563 20.59 -17.36 29.58
CA ARG A 563 19.77 -16.26 29.04
C ARG A 563 20.62 -15.05 28.69
N LEU A 564 20.12 -14.25 27.76
CA LEU A 564 20.63 -12.93 27.41
C LEU A 564 19.64 -11.86 27.85
N PRO A 565 20.01 -10.57 27.88
CA PRO A 565 19.15 -9.50 28.44
C PRO A 565 17.76 -9.38 27.79
N PHE A 566 17.63 -9.70 26.50
CA PHE A 566 16.34 -9.71 25.78
C PHE A 566 15.43 -10.91 26.12
N LEU A 567 15.90 -11.88 26.91
CA LEU A 567 15.14 -13.04 27.37
C LEU A 567 14.61 -12.80 28.79
N ASN A 568 13.31 -12.52 28.92
CA ASN A 568 12.61 -12.30 30.20
C ASN A 568 12.40 -13.58 31.07
N SER A 569 13.27 -14.58 30.96
CA SER A 569 13.19 -15.80 31.78
C SER A 569 13.93 -15.63 33.10
N THR A 570 13.26 -15.85 34.23
CA THR A 570 13.88 -15.73 35.56
C THR A 570 14.61 -17.01 36.01
N ASN A 571 14.34 -18.15 35.38
CA ASN A 571 14.82 -19.46 35.83
C ASN A 571 16.18 -19.87 35.24
N ILE A 572 16.69 -19.11 34.26
CA ILE A 572 17.92 -19.42 33.53
C ILE A 572 19.00 -18.41 33.91
N THR A 573 20.23 -18.86 34.13
CA THR A 573 21.36 -17.97 34.48
C THR A 573 21.82 -17.16 33.27
N MET A 574 22.36 -15.96 33.49
CA MET A 574 22.94 -15.16 32.41
C MET A 574 24.10 -15.89 31.72
N CYS A 575 24.21 -15.72 30.40
CA CYS A 575 25.31 -16.26 29.61
C CYS A 575 26.64 -15.62 30.03
N LYS A 576 27.64 -16.46 30.31
CA LYS A 576 28.98 -16.02 30.73
C LYS A 576 30.04 -16.19 29.65
N THR A 577 29.79 -17.00 28.63
CA THR A 577 30.77 -17.23 27.55
C THR A 577 30.21 -16.75 26.21
N PRO A 578 31.05 -16.23 25.30
CA PRO A 578 30.62 -15.88 23.95
C PRO A 578 29.99 -17.05 23.20
N ALA A 579 30.47 -18.27 23.41
CA ALA A 579 29.94 -19.47 22.77
C ALA A 579 28.49 -19.76 23.19
N ASP A 580 28.21 -19.74 24.50
CA ASP A 580 26.86 -19.97 25.03
C ASP A 580 25.90 -18.84 24.63
N ALA A 581 26.38 -17.60 24.65
CA ALA A 581 25.62 -16.43 24.19
C ALA A 581 25.25 -16.54 22.71
N LYS A 582 26.20 -16.89 21.83
CA LYS A 582 25.95 -17.08 20.39
C LYS A 582 25.00 -18.24 20.13
N ALA A 583 25.13 -19.35 20.86
CA ALA A 583 24.22 -20.49 20.77
C ALA A 583 22.78 -20.07 21.15
N THR A 584 22.64 -19.37 22.28
CA THR A 584 21.35 -18.83 22.76
C THR A 584 20.71 -17.88 21.76
N ARG A 585 21.49 -16.93 21.22
CA ARG A 585 21.00 -16.00 20.19
C ARG A 585 20.56 -16.73 18.93
N LYS A 586 21.31 -17.75 18.49
CA LYS A 586 20.96 -18.57 17.32
C LYS A 586 19.66 -19.33 17.54
N SER A 587 19.46 -19.95 18.71
CA SER A 587 18.22 -20.62 19.06
C SER A 587 17.04 -19.64 19.09
N TYR A 588 17.21 -18.46 19.68
CA TYR A 588 16.18 -17.41 19.67
C TYR A 588 15.77 -17.02 18.24
N ILE A 589 16.73 -16.66 17.38
CA ILE A 589 16.45 -16.25 16.00
C ILE A 589 15.77 -17.40 15.24
N LYS A 590 16.26 -18.64 15.41
CA LYS A 590 15.68 -19.83 14.78
C LYS A 590 14.21 -20.02 15.16
N VAL A 591 13.87 -19.93 16.44
CA VAL A 591 12.48 -20.08 16.88
C VAL A 591 11.63 -18.93 16.36
N HIS A 592 12.07 -17.68 16.53
CA HIS A 592 11.26 -16.52 16.17
C HIS A 592 11.08 -16.30 14.66
N ALA A 593 12.06 -16.66 13.85
CA ALA A 593 11.99 -16.53 12.39
C ALA A 593 11.20 -17.68 11.74
N ASN A 594 11.22 -18.88 12.34
CA ASN A 594 10.61 -20.07 11.73
C ASN A 594 9.28 -20.49 12.38
N THR A 595 8.85 -19.82 13.45
CA THR A 595 7.57 -20.15 14.10
C THR A 595 6.42 -19.37 13.49
N ASP A 596 5.49 -20.10 12.89
CA ASP A 596 4.17 -19.61 12.53
C ASP A 596 3.17 -20.06 13.59
N ALA A 597 2.73 -19.14 14.45
CA ALA A 597 1.81 -19.48 15.54
C ALA A 597 0.48 -20.07 15.07
N ILE A 598 0.02 -19.71 13.86
CA ILE A 598 -1.24 -20.23 13.32
C ILE A 598 -1.07 -21.70 12.94
N HIS A 599 0.00 -22.04 12.22
CA HIS A 599 0.22 -23.40 11.73
C HIS A 599 0.89 -24.33 12.74
N ASP A 600 1.89 -23.86 13.47
CA ASP A 600 2.69 -24.69 14.35
C ASP A 600 2.01 -24.96 15.70
N CYS A 601 1.18 -24.03 16.15
CA CYS A 601 0.58 -24.05 17.49
C CYS A 601 -0.96 -24.01 17.45
N ASN A 602 -1.56 -24.05 16.25
CA ASN A 602 -3.01 -23.95 16.06
C ASN A 602 -3.63 -22.72 16.75
N CYS A 603 -2.91 -21.59 16.78
CA CYS A 603 -3.48 -20.34 17.26
C CYS A 603 -4.51 -19.82 16.25
N ASP A 604 -5.74 -19.57 16.70
CA ASP A 604 -6.74 -18.95 15.85
C ASP A 604 -6.25 -17.57 15.38
N PRO A 605 -6.33 -17.27 14.07
CA PRO A 605 -5.88 -15.98 13.56
C PRO A 605 -6.67 -14.82 14.18
N PRO A 606 -6.10 -13.60 14.25
CA PRO A 606 -6.86 -12.44 14.69
C PRO A 606 -7.96 -12.11 13.67
N CYS A 607 -9.16 -11.78 14.17
CA CYS A 607 -10.28 -11.35 13.33
C CYS A 607 -9.97 -10.03 12.64
N SER A 608 -9.32 -9.08 13.32
CA SER A 608 -8.87 -7.84 12.69
C SER A 608 -7.37 -7.65 12.89
N HIS A 609 -6.62 -7.47 11.80
CA HIS A 609 -5.18 -7.24 11.86
C HIS A 609 -4.70 -6.37 10.70
N THR A 610 -3.89 -5.37 11.02
CA THR A 610 -3.25 -4.48 10.04
C THR A 610 -1.85 -4.95 9.72
N ILE A 611 -1.57 -5.12 8.43
CA ILE A 611 -0.25 -5.48 7.90
C ILE A 611 0.31 -4.26 7.19
N TYR A 612 1.59 -4.00 7.43
CA TYR A 612 2.36 -2.98 6.74
C TYR A 612 3.31 -3.67 5.77
N THR A 613 3.27 -3.24 4.51
CA THR A 613 4.28 -3.61 3.53
C THR A 613 5.18 -2.41 3.31
N ASN A 614 6.48 -2.64 3.30
CA ASN A 614 7.46 -1.57 3.15
C ASN A 614 8.19 -1.69 1.82
N LEU A 615 8.44 -0.54 1.20
CA LEU A 615 9.29 -0.36 0.03
C LEU A 615 10.47 0.52 0.45
N ILE A 616 11.68 0.20 -0.02
CA ILE A 616 12.89 0.90 0.36
C ILE A 616 13.47 1.57 -0.88
N ASP A 617 13.74 2.86 -0.77
CA ASP A 617 14.52 3.62 -1.73
C ASP A 617 15.77 4.15 -1.03
N TYR A 618 16.93 4.10 -1.70
CA TYR A 618 18.15 4.74 -1.22
C TYR A 618 18.39 6.03 -2.00
N CYS A 619 18.96 7.03 -1.35
CA CYS A 619 19.36 8.29 -1.95
C CYS A 619 20.78 8.59 -1.48
N PRO A 620 21.77 8.69 -2.40
CA PRO A 620 23.14 8.99 -2.00
C PRO A 620 23.21 10.37 -1.35
N ILE A 621 23.86 10.45 -0.19
CA ILE A 621 24.06 11.72 0.52
C ILE A 621 25.27 12.42 -0.11
N THR A 622 25.19 13.75 -0.29
CA THR A 622 26.35 14.54 -0.71
C THR A 622 27.39 14.57 0.42
N LYS A 623 28.68 14.61 0.07
CA LYS A 623 29.82 14.55 1.03
C LYS A 623 29.77 15.54 2.21
N GLU A 624 28.93 16.57 2.12
CA GLU A 624 28.76 17.58 3.17
C GLU A 624 27.92 17.10 4.37
N MET A 625 27.18 15.98 4.23
CA MET A 625 26.36 15.39 5.28
C MET A 625 26.85 14.00 5.73
N ASP A 626 28.13 13.68 5.53
CA ASP A 626 28.73 12.37 5.81
C ASP A 626 28.58 11.89 7.27
N ILE A 627 28.20 12.76 8.20
CA ILE A 627 28.01 12.40 9.61
C ILE A 627 26.56 12.04 9.92
N LEU A 628 25.57 12.57 9.18
CA LEU A 628 24.15 12.38 9.50
C LEU A 628 23.56 11.27 8.64
N VAL A 629 23.26 10.13 9.27
CA VAL A 629 22.52 9.05 8.64
C VAL A 629 21.03 9.33 8.79
N LEU A 630 20.33 9.55 7.66
CA LEU A 630 18.92 9.94 7.65
C LEU A 630 18.03 8.86 7.05
N THR A 631 17.05 8.40 7.83
CA THR A 631 15.93 7.59 7.35
C THR A 631 14.65 8.42 7.27
N MET A 632 13.98 8.37 6.13
CA MET A 632 12.67 8.97 5.90
C MET A 632 11.63 7.85 5.86
N TYR A 633 10.49 8.04 6.51
CA TYR A 633 9.37 7.11 6.47
C TYR A 633 8.17 7.80 5.89
N GLU A 634 7.71 7.34 4.73
CA GLU A 634 6.61 7.93 3.99
C GLU A 634 5.46 6.92 3.90
N PHE A 635 4.23 7.41 3.74
CA PHE A 635 3.11 6.57 3.34
C PHE A 635 2.79 6.84 1.87
N ASP A 636 2.73 5.78 1.05
CA ASP A 636 2.44 5.92 -0.39
C ASP A 636 1.10 6.64 -0.65
N SER A 637 0.13 6.38 0.23
CA SER A 637 -1.15 7.08 0.22
C SER A 637 -1.82 6.97 1.60
N ASN A 638 -2.90 7.73 1.80
CA ASN A 638 -3.82 7.48 2.91
C ASN A 638 -4.93 6.46 2.59
N ILE A 639 -4.80 5.75 1.48
CA ILE A 639 -5.74 4.70 1.12
C ILE A 639 -5.27 3.42 1.80
N ARG A 640 -6.14 2.86 2.64
CA ARG A 640 -5.98 1.55 3.25
C ARG A 640 -6.86 0.55 2.52
N GLU A 641 -6.27 -0.56 2.10
CA GLU A 641 -7.03 -1.70 1.58
C GLU A 641 -7.55 -2.53 2.76
N MET A 642 -8.87 -2.67 2.88
CA MET A 642 -9.51 -3.54 3.86
C MET A 642 -10.02 -4.80 3.16
N LEU A 643 -9.40 -5.94 3.44
CA LEU A 643 -9.81 -7.25 2.95
C LEU A 643 -10.79 -7.84 3.96
N LYS A 644 -12.08 -7.78 3.66
CA LYS A 644 -13.15 -8.17 4.57
C LYS A 644 -13.80 -9.48 4.14
N GLU A 645 -13.82 -10.45 5.03
CA GLU A 645 -14.53 -11.70 4.85
C GLU A 645 -16.00 -11.52 5.21
N GLU A 646 -16.89 -11.96 4.31
CA GLU A 646 -18.33 -11.91 4.50
C GLU A 646 -18.96 -13.27 4.17
N LEU A 647 -20.07 -13.61 4.83
CA LEU A 647 -20.83 -14.81 4.50
C LEU A 647 -21.40 -14.68 3.09
N ALA A 648 -21.06 -15.62 2.20
CA ALA A 648 -21.67 -15.71 0.87
C ALA A 648 -23.17 -15.99 0.94
N VAL A 649 -23.61 -16.66 2.01
CA VAL A 649 -25.00 -16.99 2.30
C VAL A 649 -25.33 -16.59 3.75
N PRO A 650 -25.64 -15.31 4.03
CA PRO A 650 -26.16 -14.93 5.33
C PRO A 650 -27.52 -15.57 5.57
N PHE A 651 -27.94 -15.68 6.83
CA PHE A 651 -29.22 -16.32 7.20
C PHE A 651 -30.42 -15.71 6.47
N ILE A 652 -30.44 -14.38 6.31
CA ILE A 652 -31.51 -13.67 5.59
C ILE A 652 -31.58 -14.15 4.13
N LYS A 653 -30.43 -14.28 3.46
CA LYS A 653 -30.37 -14.80 2.08
C LYS A 653 -30.87 -16.23 1.99
N LEU A 654 -30.54 -17.10 2.96
CA LEU A 654 -31.08 -18.46 3.00
C LEU A 654 -32.62 -18.45 3.11
N VAL A 655 -33.19 -17.63 4.01
CA VAL A 655 -34.64 -17.54 4.17
C VAL A 655 -35.31 -17.01 2.90
N CYS A 656 -34.73 -15.98 2.27
CA CYS A 656 -35.20 -15.46 0.99
C CYS A 656 -35.11 -16.52 -0.13
N ASP A 657 -34.02 -17.27 -0.23
CA ASP A 657 -33.85 -18.35 -1.21
C ASP A 657 -34.90 -19.46 -1.00
N ILE A 658 -35.06 -19.94 0.24
CA ILE A 658 -36.07 -20.96 0.59
C ILE A 658 -37.47 -20.44 0.26
N GLY A 659 -37.75 -19.19 0.63
CA GLY A 659 -39.01 -18.52 0.37
C GLY A 659 -39.31 -18.40 -1.13
N SER A 660 -38.33 -17.98 -1.90
CA SER A 660 -38.40 -17.83 -3.35
C SER A 660 -38.61 -19.19 -4.04
N ILE A 661 -37.85 -20.22 -3.67
CA ILE A 661 -38.00 -21.58 -4.21
C ILE A 661 -39.39 -22.13 -3.87
N THR A 662 -39.83 -22.00 -2.61
CA THR A 662 -41.12 -22.52 -2.15
C THR A 662 -42.28 -21.78 -2.82
N GLY A 663 -42.23 -20.46 -2.89
CA GLY A 663 -43.21 -19.62 -3.57
C GLY A 663 -43.27 -19.90 -5.07
N PHE A 664 -42.11 -20.03 -5.73
CA PHE A 664 -42.03 -20.28 -7.16
C PHE A 664 -42.57 -21.65 -7.57
N PHE A 665 -42.14 -22.73 -6.91
CA PHE A 665 -42.51 -24.10 -7.27
C PHE A 665 -43.90 -24.52 -6.77
N LEU A 666 -44.29 -24.07 -5.57
CA LEU A 666 -45.51 -24.56 -4.91
C LEU A 666 -46.61 -23.50 -4.79
N GLY A 667 -46.29 -22.21 -5.00
CA GLY A 667 -47.24 -21.12 -4.76
C GLY A 667 -47.63 -20.99 -3.29
N LEU A 668 -46.84 -21.59 -2.40
CA LEU A 668 -47.04 -21.52 -0.97
C LEU A 668 -46.49 -20.17 -0.49
N SER A 669 -47.41 -19.29 -0.11
CA SER A 669 -47.06 -18.10 0.66
C SER A 669 -47.10 -18.38 2.15
N ILE A 670 -46.44 -17.55 2.95
CA ILE A 670 -46.48 -17.61 4.42
C ILE A 670 -47.94 -17.58 4.90
N LEU A 671 -48.78 -16.75 4.29
CA LEU A 671 -50.21 -16.65 4.60
C LEU A 671 -50.97 -17.94 4.29
N LEU A 672 -50.63 -18.61 3.18
CA LEU A 672 -51.23 -19.89 2.83
C LEU A 672 -50.81 -20.98 3.83
N CYS A 673 -49.55 -20.98 4.27
CA CYS A 673 -49.07 -21.86 5.33
C CYS A 673 -49.86 -21.66 6.64
N PHE A 674 -50.05 -20.41 7.09
CA PHE A 674 -50.86 -20.13 8.28
C PHE A 674 -52.30 -20.63 8.14
N LYS A 675 -52.93 -20.42 6.98
CA LYS A 675 -54.28 -20.92 6.70
C LYS A 675 -54.37 -22.44 6.70
N LEU A 676 -53.33 -23.12 6.20
CA LEU A 676 -53.24 -24.59 6.23
C LEU A 676 -53.08 -25.10 7.66
N VAL A 677 -52.24 -24.46 8.47
CA VAL A 677 -52.05 -24.78 9.89
C VAL A 677 -53.34 -24.55 10.67
N GLU A 678 -54.02 -23.42 10.49
CA GLU A 678 -55.30 -23.13 11.13
C GLU A 678 -56.35 -24.20 10.78
N LYS A 679 -56.47 -24.56 9.50
CA LYS A 679 -57.40 -25.61 9.04
C LYS A 679 -57.06 -26.98 9.63
N PHE A 680 -55.77 -27.29 9.77
CA PHE A 680 -55.28 -28.52 10.38
C PHE A 680 -55.60 -28.56 11.88
N LEU A 681 -55.30 -27.48 12.61
CA LEU A 681 -55.64 -27.34 14.03
C LEU A 681 -57.14 -27.44 14.28
N ASN A 682 -57.96 -26.82 13.43
CA ASN A 682 -59.41 -26.91 13.51
C ASN A 682 -59.92 -28.34 13.27
N ARG A 683 -59.29 -29.12 12.39
CA ARG A 683 -59.63 -30.54 12.21
C ARG A 683 -59.26 -31.39 13.43
N ILE A 684 -58.09 -31.13 14.02
CA ILE A 684 -57.68 -31.81 15.26
C ILE A 684 -58.68 -31.51 16.37
N LYS A 685 -59.09 -30.25 16.52
CA LYS A 685 -60.07 -29.81 17.52
C LYS A 685 -61.48 -30.41 17.33
N VAL A 686 -61.85 -30.81 16.11
CA VAL A 686 -63.12 -31.49 15.83
C VAL A 686 -63.05 -32.99 16.13
N HIS A 687 -61.85 -33.56 16.15
CA HIS A 687 -61.62 -34.98 16.46
C HIS A 687 -61.30 -35.26 17.94
N LEU A 688 -60.80 -34.26 18.67
CA LEU A 688 -60.74 -34.21 20.13
C LEU A 688 -62.10 -33.79 20.69
#